data_AF-A0A8B3RKE4-F1
#
_entry.id   AF-A0A8B3RKE4-F1
#
_cell.length_a   1.000
_cell.length_b   1.000
_cell.length_c   1.000
_cell.angle_alpha   90.00
_cell.angle_beta   90.00
_cell.angle_gamma   90.00
#
_symmetry.space_group_name_H-M   'P 1'
#
loop_
_entity.id
_entity.type
_entity.pdbx_description
1 polymer ?
#
loop_
_entity_poly.entity_id
_entity_poly.type
_entity_poly.pdbx_seq_one_letter_code
_entity_poly.pdbx_strand_id
1 'polypeptide(L)'
;MRGPKRLLARHGAQADEERNGRTPVRKLVATFCAVAMSVGMAGVSMSAYADDQQPAEDATTTVEATPEVQPSEDATVGAQPEVEATDAAEADAQPEAVTADAPTVMAAGDANDTTGGLGDLEHSKTVTKNPDNQYTLNLGVTGKTSSETETGETPKLDVVLVLDTSGSMADDNRLQTMKDAIIGMGGLSDALFTDKLDTQATIITYASNAQNLGTYSNSQKPDFNKTINGLQANGGTQWDDGLDAATKVTAREGAQKYVVFLTDGDPGQYQGFSGDALTVYNNSVTYGQALVKAGWNILNVGVDMTDNARVNPAVDSVSATCTEYKGIILPVCVTRTGYTTDTRSSHWNEWVSPLEALTAREIAVKTDDQTVRAFPKTDTASLTQVFKDLATIITTTTNKAASSLVITDTISKWVEPVGIKTDAEGNVTQGVTVIRSDTGTAVAPTSIKSITFKDNTLTVTFADDFVLKDITYTVQYGIQPSQAAFEYYAANGTYPDISTTEGAPTSGFFSNDNASFSYKECTTVNNVLQGCEPHEPVYFLHPVIETDFADASIDSLQVKKTVEGSKGWGGNDTFQFTLKADGNAPMPENAQNGEATITLAKPETGNEQTGNFGKITYSQIGTYTYTVTETAGDGSYQYSHAAYEVTVTVTRDATSRSLKAAVAVQQTHGDEANDTTGDPQANTMPMAFVNQNAMVTLDAGTIGVKKTVNGTDTDQDFAFTMTATGNNAGDVKWPNAGQASSTLQITDSFTNGEQKEAKFADALEFKVPSSKTETATYTLQVKEDSADNPPAGWNYDTSVKTVTVTVKYDMTQNKWIATATPTSVEFTNTWVAVSNLPLTGEGGATPMLWLAIGGGLGALALLAAGGAAIWRKRRLI
;
A
#
# COMPACT_ATOMS: atom_id res chain seq x y z
N MET A 1 -39.16 58.53 1.94
CA MET A 1 -38.67 59.89 1.67
C MET A 1 -37.51 59.80 0.69
N ARG A 2 -37.53 60.66 -0.35
CA ARG A 2 -36.44 61.15 -1.22
C ARG A 2 -35.20 60.26 -1.48
N GLY A 3 -35.00 59.89 -2.76
CA GLY A 3 -33.66 59.59 -3.31
C GLY A 3 -32.76 60.84 -3.40
N PRO A 4 -31.61 60.81 -4.12
CA PRO A 4 -31.66 60.61 -5.58
C PRO A 4 -30.41 60.01 -6.30
N LYS A 5 -30.65 59.60 -7.57
CA LYS A 5 -29.83 59.81 -8.81
C LYS A 5 -28.47 59.07 -8.96
N ARG A 6 -28.00 58.68 -10.16
CA ARG A 6 -28.50 58.47 -11.54
C ARG A 6 -27.25 58.18 -12.41
N LEU A 7 -27.39 57.35 -13.45
CA LEU A 7 -26.82 57.43 -14.83
C LEU A 7 -26.45 56.02 -15.32
N LEU A 8 -27.29 55.29 -16.07
CA LEU A 8 -27.78 55.44 -17.45
C LEU A 8 -26.82 54.92 -18.54
N ALA A 9 -27.27 53.78 -19.12
CA ALA A 9 -27.52 53.53 -20.56
C ALA A 9 -26.30 53.20 -21.45
N ARG A 10 -26.37 52.35 -22.49
CA ARG A 10 -27.42 51.88 -23.43
C ARG A 10 -26.92 50.57 -24.07
N HIS A 11 -27.71 49.49 -24.17
CA HIS A 11 -28.68 49.11 -25.23
C HIS A 11 -28.12 48.57 -26.57
N GLY A 12 -28.60 47.37 -26.88
CA GLY A 12 -29.05 46.92 -28.21
C GLY A 12 -28.11 45.98 -28.95
N ALA A 13 -28.53 44.99 -29.74
CA ALA A 13 -29.81 44.31 -29.95
C ALA A 13 -29.52 43.12 -30.90
N GLN A 14 -30.26 42.02 -30.69
CA GLN A 14 -30.78 41.01 -31.63
C GLN A 14 -30.20 40.74 -33.05
N ALA A 15 -30.16 39.43 -33.32
CA ALA A 15 -30.69 38.69 -34.49
C ALA A 15 -29.78 38.33 -35.69
N ASP A 16 -29.63 37.00 -35.84
CA ASP A 16 -29.89 36.13 -37.02
C ASP A 16 -29.26 36.35 -38.41
N GLU A 17 -29.05 35.17 -39.03
CA GLU A 17 -28.97 34.81 -40.46
C GLU A 17 -27.61 34.60 -41.18
N GLU A 18 -27.37 33.31 -41.45
CA GLU A 18 -27.05 32.65 -42.74
C GLU A 18 -25.89 33.06 -43.67
N ARG A 19 -25.04 32.03 -43.90
CA ARG A 19 -24.51 31.49 -45.18
C ARG A 19 -23.82 32.41 -46.22
N ASN A 20 -22.57 32.01 -46.49
CA ASN A 20 -22.00 31.52 -47.77
C ASN A 20 -20.81 32.34 -48.33
N GLY A 21 -19.71 31.65 -48.71
CA GLY A 21 -18.70 32.28 -49.57
C GLY A 21 -17.29 31.67 -49.64
N ARG A 22 -17.11 30.69 -50.55
CA ARG A 22 -15.96 30.52 -51.48
C ARG A 22 -14.54 30.16 -50.96
N THR A 23 -14.14 28.95 -51.35
CA THR A 23 -12.80 28.45 -51.73
C THR A 23 -12.20 29.23 -52.94
N PRO A 24 -10.89 29.14 -53.30
CA PRO A 24 -10.39 27.95 -54.04
C PRO A 24 -8.87 27.56 -53.98
N VAL A 25 -8.61 26.22 -53.98
CA VAL A 25 -7.79 25.46 -54.99
C VAL A 25 -6.23 25.65 -54.95
N ARG A 26 -5.30 24.68 -55.15
CA ARG A 26 -5.12 23.42 -55.96
C ARG A 26 -3.93 22.63 -55.33
N LYS A 27 -3.99 21.32 -55.06
CA LYS A 27 -3.73 20.11 -55.91
C LYS A 27 -2.30 19.93 -56.48
N LEU A 28 -1.69 18.77 -56.25
CA LEU A 28 -1.49 17.65 -57.22
C LEU A 28 -0.73 16.47 -56.53
N VAL A 29 -0.73 15.20 -56.95
CA VAL A 29 -1.69 14.19 -57.42
C VAL A 29 -0.91 12.85 -57.52
N ALA A 30 -1.62 11.78 -57.17
CA ALA A 30 -1.44 10.33 -57.37
C ALA A 30 -0.52 9.78 -58.49
N THR A 31 -0.15 8.49 -58.35
CA THR A 31 -0.27 7.50 -59.43
C THR A 31 -0.58 6.09 -58.88
N PHE A 32 -1.56 5.44 -59.52
CA PHE A 32 -2.03 4.06 -59.40
C PHE A 32 -1.24 3.13 -60.36
N CYS A 33 -1.15 1.83 -60.06
CA CYS A 33 -1.34 0.76 -61.06
C CYS A 33 -1.48 -0.64 -60.42
N ALA A 34 -2.12 -1.54 -61.15
CA ALA A 34 -2.76 -2.77 -60.68
C ALA A 34 -2.32 -4.02 -61.47
N VAL A 35 -2.51 -5.20 -60.87
CA VAL A 35 -2.79 -6.56 -61.43
C VAL A 35 -1.75 -7.26 -62.34
N ALA A 36 -1.32 -8.49 -61.97
CA ALA A 36 -1.50 -9.75 -62.74
C ALA A 36 -0.82 -11.02 -62.13
N MET A 37 -1.66 -12.03 -61.82
CA MET A 37 -1.61 -13.49 -62.15
C MET A 37 -0.37 -14.40 -61.87
N SER A 38 -0.63 -15.40 -60.98
CA SER A 38 -0.69 -16.87 -61.19
C SER A 38 0.52 -17.85 -61.14
N VAL A 39 0.21 -19.00 -60.48
CA VAL A 39 0.73 -20.40 -60.57
C VAL A 39 1.97 -20.82 -59.77
N GLY A 40 1.83 -21.88 -58.94
CA GLY A 40 2.97 -22.72 -58.52
C GLY A 40 2.86 -23.61 -57.27
N MET A 41 1.90 -24.55 -57.26
CA MET A 41 1.73 -25.78 -56.44
C MET A 41 2.78 -26.30 -55.41
N ALA A 42 2.18 -26.89 -54.36
CA ALA A 42 2.43 -28.21 -53.72
C ALA A 42 3.27 -28.30 -52.42
N GLY A 43 2.65 -28.90 -51.38
CA GLY A 43 3.31 -29.34 -50.15
C GLY A 43 2.33 -29.66 -49.02
N VAL A 44 1.80 -30.87 -49.03
CA VAL A 44 0.70 -31.49 -48.25
C VAL A 44 0.79 -31.55 -46.71
N SER A 45 -0.42 -31.72 -46.14
CA SER A 45 -0.88 -32.56 -44.99
C SER A 45 -0.79 -32.07 -43.54
N MET A 46 -1.92 -31.54 -43.06
CA MET A 46 -2.90 -32.16 -42.12
C MET A 46 -2.45 -32.82 -40.79
N SER A 47 -2.94 -32.19 -39.70
CA SER A 47 -3.73 -32.72 -38.56
C SER A 47 -3.14 -33.78 -37.62
N ALA A 48 -3.26 -33.56 -36.29
CA ALA A 48 -4.38 -34.09 -35.48
C ALA A 48 -4.07 -34.21 -33.96
N TYR A 49 -5.03 -33.72 -33.16
CA TYR A 49 -5.66 -34.33 -31.97
C TYR A 49 -4.89 -34.66 -30.67
N ALA A 50 -5.24 -33.88 -29.64
CA ALA A 50 -5.91 -34.20 -28.35
C ALA A 50 -5.96 -35.64 -27.78
N ASP A 51 -5.92 -35.66 -26.43
CA ASP A 51 -6.54 -36.58 -25.43
C ASP A 51 -6.22 -38.08 -25.58
N ASP A 52 -5.91 -38.86 -24.54
CA ASP A 52 -6.69 -39.05 -23.32
C ASP A 52 -5.94 -40.10 -22.43
N GLN A 53 -6.40 -40.26 -21.18
CA GLN A 53 -6.26 -41.44 -20.29
C GLN A 53 -5.11 -41.59 -19.27
N GLN A 54 -5.53 -41.55 -18.00
CA GLN A 54 -5.01 -42.27 -16.82
C GLN A 54 -5.23 -43.80 -16.97
N PRO A 55 -4.46 -44.69 -16.29
CA PRO A 55 -4.92 -45.21 -14.99
C PRO A 55 -3.79 -45.59 -14.00
N ALA A 56 -4.21 -46.18 -12.88
CA ALA A 56 -3.58 -46.28 -11.56
C ALA A 56 -2.62 -47.48 -11.30
N GLU A 57 -2.12 -47.49 -10.05
CA GLU A 57 -1.78 -48.63 -9.16
C GLU A 57 -0.31 -49.01 -8.88
N ASP A 58 0.12 -48.67 -7.66
CA ASP A 58 0.51 -49.58 -6.55
C ASP A 58 1.99 -49.93 -6.25
N ALA A 59 2.22 -50.18 -4.93
CA ALA A 59 3.33 -50.87 -4.24
C ALA A 59 4.52 -50.09 -3.60
N THR A 60 4.32 -49.75 -2.32
CA THR A 60 5.11 -50.10 -1.10
C THR A 60 6.59 -50.54 -1.18
N THR A 61 7.46 -49.96 -0.30
CA THR A 61 8.30 -50.62 0.76
C THR A 61 9.34 -49.63 1.37
N THR A 62 9.20 -49.23 2.66
CA THR A 62 10.01 -49.59 3.88
C THR A 62 11.46 -49.05 3.96
N VAL A 63 12.11 -48.68 5.08
CA VAL A 63 11.88 -48.51 6.55
C VAL A 63 13.24 -47.96 7.12
N GLU A 64 13.19 -47.25 8.26
CA GLU A 64 14.27 -47.01 9.27
C GLU A 64 15.42 -46.01 8.97
N ALA A 65 15.96 -45.22 9.92
CA ALA A 65 15.84 -45.19 11.38
C ALA A 65 16.16 -43.81 11.98
N THR A 66 15.49 -43.51 13.09
CA THR A 66 15.87 -42.56 14.15
C THR A 66 17.19 -43.00 14.84
N PRO A 67 17.85 -42.12 15.62
CA PRO A 67 17.61 -42.25 17.05
C PRO A 67 17.49 -40.91 17.80
N GLU A 68 16.64 -40.97 18.82
CA GLU A 68 16.36 -40.02 19.88
C GLU A 68 17.16 -40.45 21.12
N VAL A 69 17.65 -39.52 21.96
CA VAL A 69 17.77 -39.65 23.44
C VAL A 69 18.00 -38.24 24.05
N GLN A 70 17.12 -37.84 24.98
CA GLN A 70 17.19 -36.69 25.91
C GLN A 70 17.96 -37.05 27.24
N PRO A 71 17.82 -36.34 28.39
CA PRO A 71 18.20 -34.97 28.80
C PRO A 71 19.10 -34.97 30.08
N SER A 72 19.51 -33.81 30.60
CA SER A 72 19.78 -33.65 32.05
C SER A 72 19.76 -32.19 32.53
N GLU A 73 19.08 -31.98 33.66
CA GLU A 73 19.05 -30.79 34.54
C GLU A 73 20.40 -30.52 35.24
N ASP A 74 20.68 -29.27 35.63
CA ASP A 74 20.55 -28.76 37.02
C ASP A 74 21.50 -27.58 37.37
N ALA A 75 20.97 -26.69 38.21
CA ALA A 75 21.60 -25.93 39.30
C ALA A 75 22.43 -24.63 39.11
N THR A 76 21.76 -23.52 39.49
CA THR A 76 22.08 -22.59 40.62
C THR A 76 23.04 -21.38 40.51
N VAL A 77 22.43 -20.21 40.79
CA VAL A 77 22.73 -19.21 41.87
C VAL A 77 23.77 -18.10 41.70
N GLY A 78 23.30 -16.87 41.97
CA GLY A 78 23.99 -15.76 42.65
C GLY A 78 24.40 -14.61 41.72
N ALA A 79 24.24 -13.32 42.03
CA ALA A 79 23.74 -12.61 43.18
C ALA A 79 23.51 -11.14 42.78
N GLN A 80 22.60 -10.47 43.48
CA GLN A 80 22.45 -9.01 43.54
C GLN A 80 23.72 -8.35 44.10
N PRO A 81 23.90 -7.04 43.92
CA PRO A 81 23.76 -6.20 45.10
C PRO A 81 22.93 -4.93 44.87
N GLU A 82 22.39 -4.53 46.00
CA GLU A 82 21.49 -3.41 46.32
C GLU A 82 22.28 -2.11 46.60
N VAL A 83 21.55 -1.11 47.09
CA VAL A 83 21.91 0.20 47.70
C VAL A 83 22.28 1.34 46.72
N GLU A 84 21.77 2.57 46.85
CA GLU A 84 21.15 3.28 47.99
C GLU A 84 20.37 4.51 47.50
N ALA A 85 19.32 4.90 48.24
CA ALA A 85 18.53 6.11 48.01
C ALA A 85 19.07 7.30 48.83
N THR A 86 19.02 8.50 48.26
CA THR A 86 19.04 9.76 49.03
C THR A 86 18.10 10.79 48.43
N ASP A 87 17.34 11.40 49.31
CA ASP A 87 16.24 12.36 49.12
C ASP A 87 16.74 13.81 49.25
N ALA A 88 16.20 14.75 48.46
CA ALA A 88 15.96 16.16 48.80
C ALA A 88 15.55 17.01 47.56
N ALA A 89 14.47 17.78 47.74
CA ALA A 89 13.75 18.61 46.77
C ALA A 89 14.36 20.01 46.49
N GLU A 90 14.06 20.61 45.33
CA GLU A 90 13.22 21.82 45.18
C GLU A 90 13.10 22.32 43.70
N ALA A 91 11.84 22.61 43.32
CA ALA A 91 11.25 23.45 42.27
C ALA A 91 12.07 24.04 41.09
N ASP A 92 11.60 23.82 39.84
CA ASP A 92 11.01 24.88 38.97
C ASP A 92 10.25 24.25 37.76
N ALA A 93 9.38 25.03 37.12
CA ALA A 93 8.17 24.63 36.38
C ALA A 93 8.28 24.25 34.87
N GLN A 94 7.48 23.23 34.49
CA GLN A 94 6.58 23.09 33.30
C GLN A 94 7.16 22.99 31.85
N PRO A 95 6.50 22.34 30.83
CA PRO A 95 5.54 21.21 30.78
C PRO A 95 5.96 20.01 29.88
N GLU A 96 5.27 18.88 30.10
CA GLU A 96 4.81 17.85 29.15
C GLU A 96 5.78 17.18 28.15
N ALA A 97 6.25 15.99 28.54
CA ALA A 97 6.43 14.86 27.64
C ALA A 97 6.05 13.58 28.42
N VAL A 98 4.88 13.01 28.15
CA VAL A 98 4.50 11.70 28.68
C VAL A 98 4.78 10.67 27.60
N THR A 99 5.87 9.96 27.81
CA THR A 99 6.25 8.72 27.14
C THR A 99 5.17 7.66 27.36
N ALA A 100 4.69 7.07 26.27
CA ALA A 100 3.80 5.91 26.30
C ALA A 100 4.57 4.67 26.76
N ASP A 101 4.33 4.24 27.99
CA ASP A 101 4.53 2.85 28.39
C ASP A 101 3.32 2.05 27.89
N ALA A 102 3.60 0.98 27.15
CA ALA A 102 2.61 0.05 26.63
C ALA A 102 1.94 -0.73 27.77
N PRO A 103 0.60 -0.91 27.74
CA PRO A 103 -0.04 -1.99 28.44
C PRO A 103 -0.47 -3.09 27.48
N THR A 104 -0.10 -4.31 27.84
CA THR A 104 -0.58 -5.58 27.30
C THR A 104 -2.06 -5.77 27.61
N VAL A 105 -3.00 -5.71 26.66
CA VAL A 105 -4.38 -6.18 26.92
C VAL A 105 -5.11 -6.60 25.63
N MET A 106 -5.45 -7.90 25.51
CA MET A 106 -6.76 -8.29 24.97
C MET A 106 -7.79 -7.86 26.01
N ALA A 107 -8.68 -6.91 25.69
CA ALA A 107 -9.67 -6.42 26.64
C ALA A 107 -10.80 -7.44 26.76
N ALA A 108 -10.59 -8.42 27.64
CA ALA A 108 -11.68 -9.10 28.32
C ALA A 108 -12.41 -8.05 29.17
N GLY A 109 -13.75 -8.06 29.08
CA GLY A 109 -14.62 -7.03 29.62
C GLY A 109 -14.39 -6.74 31.10
N ASP A 110 -14.37 -5.44 31.41
CA ASP A 110 -14.42 -4.95 32.77
C ASP A 110 -15.86 -5.14 33.30
N ALA A 111 -16.06 -6.21 34.05
CA ALA A 111 -17.30 -6.49 34.76
C ALA A 111 -17.34 -5.70 36.07
N ASN A 112 -17.41 -4.36 36.02
CA ASN A 112 -17.94 -3.55 37.13
C ASN A 112 -18.22 -2.06 36.81
N ASP A 113 -18.79 -1.72 35.64
CA ASP A 113 -19.43 -0.41 35.49
C ASP A 113 -20.86 -0.45 36.04
N THR A 114 -21.08 0.26 37.15
CA THR A 114 -22.38 0.39 37.82
C THR A 114 -23.13 1.65 37.38
N THR A 115 -22.70 2.29 36.29
CA THR A 115 -23.48 3.32 35.59
C THR A 115 -24.08 2.72 34.31
N GLY A 116 -25.40 2.51 34.29
CA GLY A 116 -26.09 1.74 33.24
C GLY A 116 -26.17 2.37 31.83
N GLY A 117 -25.09 2.97 31.31
CA GLY A 117 -24.97 3.43 29.91
C GLY A 117 -24.58 2.30 28.94
N LEU A 118 -24.66 2.55 27.63
CA LEU A 118 -24.26 1.58 26.59
C LEU A 118 -22.75 1.29 26.59
N GLY A 119 -21.93 2.16 27.19
CA GLY A 119 -20.48 2.19 27.04
C GLY A 119 -20.06 2.52 25.60
N ASP A 120 -18.76 2.52 25.31
CA ASP A 120 -18.24 2.77 23.97
C ASP A 120 -18.77 1.72 22.98
N LEU A 121 -19.22 2.19 21.81
CA LEU A 121 -19.60 1.30 20.71
C LEU A 121 -18.36 0.60 20.16
N GLU A 122 -18.49 -0.69 19.82
CA GLU A 122 -17.43 -1.39 19.11
C GLU A 122 -17.16 -0.71 17.76
N HIS A 123 -15.88 -0.55 17.44
CA HIS A 123 -15.47 0.19 16.27
C HIS A 123 -14.15 -0.35 15.70
N SER A 124 -13.93 -0.13 14.41
CA SER A 124 -12.70 -0.52 13.74
C SER A 124 -12.36 0.45 12.62
N LYS A 125 -11.07 0.61 12.36
CA LYS A 125 -10.58 1.30 11.17
C LYS A 125 -9.58 0.39 10.47
N THR A 126 -9.79 0.15 9.18
CA THR A 126 -8.93 -0.73 8.38
C THR A 126 -8.60 -0.09 7.04
N VAL A 127 -7.44 -0.47 6.50
CA VAL A 127 -7.02 -0.12 5.13
C VAL A 127 -6.69 -1.40 4.39
N THR A 128 -7.22 -1.54 3.18
CA THR A 128 -6.97 -2.70 2.30
C THR A 128 -6.32 -2.23 1.02
N LYS A 129 -5.13 -2.77 0.71
CA LYS A 129 -4.42 -2.46 -0.53
C LYS A 129 -5.11 -3.10 -1.73
N ASN A 130 -5.38 -2.29 -2.75
CA ASN A 130 -6.01 -2.70 -4.00
C ASN A 130 -4.93 -3.03 -5.06
N PRO A 131 -5.25 -3.83 -6.11
CA PRO A 131 -4.29 -4.18 -7.16
C PRO A 131 -3.73 -3.01 -7.98
N ASP A 132 -4.35 -1.84 -7.90
CA ASP A 132 -3.96 -0.60 -8.58
C ASP A 132 -3.09 0.32 -7.71
N ASN A 133 -2.53 -0.21 -6.62
CA ASN A 133 -1.72 0.52 -5.63
C ASN A 133 -2.45 1.66 -4.93
N GLN A 134 -3.79 1.63 -4.95
CA GLN A 134 -4.65 2.45 -4.10
C GLN A 134 -5.06 1.63 -2.88
N TYR A 135 -5.67 2.28 -1.90
CA TYR A 135 -6.18 1.62 -0.70
C TYR A 135 -7.66 1.92 -0.53
N THR A 136 -8.39 0.95 -0.03
CA THR A 136 -9.77 1.12 0.44
C THR A 136 -9.72 1.30 1.96
N LEU A 137 -10.19 2.45 2.46
CA LEU A 137 -10.28 2.73 3.88
C LEU A 137 -11.70 2.50 4.37
N ASN A 138 -11.83 1.77 5.48
CA ASN A 138 -13.10 1.42 6.12
C ASN A 138 -13.12 1.94 7.56
N LEU A 139 -14.14 2.70 7.95
CA LEU A 139 -14.45 3.03 9.35
C LEU A 139 -15.77 2.36 9.75
N GLY A 140 -15.69 1.34 10.61
CA GLY A 140 -16.84 0.59 11.09
C GLY A 140 -17.24 1.01 12.50
N VAL A 141 -18.53 1.26 12.72
CA VAL A 141 -19.13 1.43 14.06
C VAL A 141 -20.28 0.44 14.19
N THR A 142 -20.25 -0.39 15.23
CA THR A 142 -21.31 -1.36 15.53
C THR A 142 -22.31 -0.72 16.49
N GLY A 143 -23.58 -0.67 16.10
CA GLY A 143 -24.63 -0.22 17.00
C GLY A 143 -24.76 -1.15 18.19
N LYS A 144 -25.27 -0.62 19.31
CA LYS A 144 -25.55 -1.37 20.52
C LYS A 144 -26.92 -1.01 21.04
N THR A 145 -27.70 -2.02 21.38
CA THR A 145 -28.95 -1.90 22.14
C THR A 145 -28.79 -2.63 23.46
N SER A 146 -29.32 -2.06 24.54
CA SER A 146 -29.41 -2.76 25.82
C SER A 146 -30.86 -2.73 26.28
N SER A 147 -31.40 -3.91 26.53
CA SER A 147 -32.62 -4.11 27.30
C SER A 147 -32.20 -4.65 28.65
N GLU A 148 -32.69 -4.11 29.75
CA GLU A 148 -32.44 -4.64 31.11
C GLU A 148 -33.05 -6.04 31.35
N THR A 149 -33.45 -6.76 30.29
CA THR A 149 -33.96 -8.14 30.34
C THR A 149 -33.15 -9.14 29.48
N GLU A 150 -31.87 -8.89 29.21
CA GLU A 150 -30.98 -9.88 28.57
C GLU A 150 -30.32 -10.88 29.55
N THR A 151 -31.13 -11.48 30.40
CA THR A 151 -30.90 -12.88 30.80
C THR A 151 -32.14 -13.60 30.31
N GLY A 152 -32.04 -14.70 29.57
CA GLY A 152 -33.21 -15.49 29.13
C GLY A 152 -34.10 -16.05 30.26
N GLU A 153 -33.94 -15.55 31.49
CA GLU A 153 -34.78 -15.77 32.66
C GLU A 153 -35.85 -14.67 32.75
N THR A 154 -37.11 -15.07 32.93
CA THR A 154 -38.20 -14.13 33.21
C THR A 154 -37.93 -13.35 34.49
N PRO A 155 -38.08 -12.01 34.51
CA PRO A 155 -37.80 -11.19 35.68
C PRO A 155 -38.62 -11.64 36.90
N LYS A 156 -37.96 -11.71 38.06
CA LYS A 156 -38.55 -12.19 39.32
C LYS A 156 -39.30 -11.06 40.02
N LEU A 157 -40.51 -11.35 40.45
CA LEU A 157 -41.38 -10.44 41.19
C LEU A 157 -41.92 -11.11 42.45
N ASP A 158 -41.76 -10.46 43.60
CA ASP A 158 -42.32 -10.90 44.87
C ASP A 158 -43.29 -9.84 45.41
N VAL A 159 -44.53 -10.24 45.62
CA VAL A 159 -45.61 -9.36 46.09
C VAL A 159 -46.22 -9.89 47.38
N VAL A 160 -46.33 -9.06 48.40
CA VAL A 160 -47.05 -9.37 49.63
C VAL A 160 -48.33 -8.55 49.66
N LEU A 161 -49.47 -9.22 49.58
CA LEU A 161 -50.79 -8.61 49.72
C LEU A 161 -51.20 -8.68 51.19
N VAL A 162 -51.27 -7.54 51.86
CA VAL A 162 -51.72 -7.40 53.25
C VAL A 162 -53.15 -6.87 53.22
N LEU A 163 -54.11 -7.78 53.39
CA LEU A 163 -55.52 -7.58 53.10
C LEU A 163 -56.35 -7.46 54.39
N ASP A 164 -57.02 -6.33 54.55
CA ASP A 164 -58.00 -6.14 55.61
C ASP A 164 -59.21 -7.07 55.42
N THR A 165 -59.52 -7.81 56.48
CA THR A 165 -60.67 -8.71 56.58
C THR A 165 -61.46 -8.42 57.85
N SER A 166 -61.32 -7.22 58.40
CA SER A 166 -62.08 -6.74 59.55
C SER A 166 -63.59 -6.74 59.29
N GLY A 167 -64.38 -6.62 60.37
CA GLY A 167 -65.83 -6.61 60.28
C GLY A 167 -66.38 -5.48 59.42
N SER A 168 -65.73 -4.32 59.39
CA SER A 168 -66.13 -3.17 58.54
C SER A 168 -66.04 -3.50 57.05
N MET A 169 -65.17 -4.42 56.65
CA MET A 169 -65.10 -4.87 55.27
C MET A 169 -66.37 -5.60 54.80
N ALA A 170 -67.25 -6.03 55.72
CA ALA A 170 -68.56 -6.58 55.38
C ALA A 170 -69.57 -5.51 54.94
N ASP A 171 -69.33 -4.26 55.33
CA ASP A 171 -70.20 -3.13 55.04
C ASP A 171 -69.97 -2.64 53.59
N ASP A 172 -71.00 -2.05 53.00
CA ASP A 172 -70.98 -1.38 51.69
C ASP A 172 -70.27 -2.13 50.55
N ASN A 173 -70.27 -3.47 50.60
CA ASN A 173 -69.58 -4.36 49.66
C ASN A 173 -68.06 -4.13 49.54
N ARG A 174 -67.40 -3.63 50.59
CA ARG A 174 -65.95 -3.31 50.57
C ARG A 174 -65.08 -4.53 50.34
N LEU A 175 -65.33 -5.63 51.06
CA LEU A 175 -64.64 -6.90 50.85
C LEU A 175 -64.86 -7.44 49.42
N GLN A 176 -66.09 -7.33 48.91
CA GLN A 176 -66.38 -7.78 47.54
C GLN A 176 -65.67 -6.90 46.50
N THR A 177 -65.64 -5.58 46.72
CA THR A 177 -64.89 -4.63 45.89
C THR A 177 -63.41 -4.94 45.85
N MET A 178 -62.81 -5.24 47.01
CA MET A 178 -61.41 -5.67 47.09
C MET A 178 -61.19 -6.98 46.32
N LYS A 179 -62.06 -7.98 46.51
CA LYS A 179 -61.99 -9.25 45.77
C LYS A 179 -62.05 -9.00 44.26
N ASP A 180 -63.04 -8.27 43.78
CA ASP A 180 -63.26 -8.02 42.36
C ASP A 180 -62.07 -7.27 41.72
N ALA A 181 -61.46 -6.32 42.44
CA ALA A 181 -60.27 -5.62 41.94
C ALA A 181 -59.03 -6.53 41.86
N ILE A 182 -58.93 -7.54 42.72
CA ILE A 182 -57.82 -8.50 42.72
C ILE A 182 -58.04 -9.61 41.69
N ILE A 183 -59.19 -10.29 41.67
CA ILE A 183 -59.42 -11.50 40.85
C ILE A 183 -60.33 -11.28 39.64
N GLY A 184 -60.93 -10.09 39.50
CA GLY A 184 -61.76 -9.75 38.34
C GLY A 184 -60.96 -9.70 37.04
N MET A 185 -61.67 -9.65 35.92
CA MET A 185 -61.06 -9.65 34.59
C MET A 185 -60.19 -8.40 34.40
N GLY A 186 -58.89 -8.61 34.11
CA GLY A 186 -57.90 -7.55 34.04
C GLY A 186 -57.57 -6.90 35.39
N GLY A 187 -57.91 -7.57 36.51
CA GLY A 187 -57.51 -7.19 37.86
C GLY A 187 -56.07 -7.59 38.19
N LEU A 188 -55.69 -7.41 39.45
CA LEU A 188 -54.30 -7.62 39.90
C LEU A 188 -53.76 -9.03 39.61
N SER A 189 -54.58 -10.07 39.78
CA SER A 189 -54.20 -11.47 39.53
C SER A 189 -53.83 -11.73 38.06
N ASP A 190 -54.54 -11.09 37.12
CA ASP A 190 -54.22 -11.20 35.68
C ASP A 190 -52.91 -10.50 35.33
N ALA A 191 -52.62 -9.40 36.03
CA ALA A 191 -51.39 -8.63 35.90
C ALA A 191 -50.16 -9.32 36.52
N LEU A 192 -50.33 -9.93 37.68
CA LEU A 192 -49.24 -10.57 38.43
C LEU A 192 -48.82 -11.91 37.80
N PHE A 193 -49.79 -12.73 37.38
CA PHE A 193 -49.53 -14.08 36.91
C PHE A 193 -49.62 -14.17 35.40
N THR A 194 -48.55 -13.73 34.73
CA THR A 194 -48.38 -13.76 33.26
C THR A 194 -47.27 -14.73 32.85
N ASP A 195 -47.09 -14.96 31.56
CA ASP A 195 -45.93 -15.71 31.02
C ASP A 195 -44.64 -14.87 30.98
N LYS A 196 -44.73 -13.56 31.24
CA LYS A 196 -43.62 -12.61 31.17
C LYS A 196 -42.90 -12.36 32.49
N LEU A 197 -43.47 -12.81 33.61
CA LEU A 197 -42.96 -12.58 34.96
C LEU A 197 -42.81 -13.91 35.70
N ASP A 198 -41.74 -14.10 36.47
CA ASP A 198 -41.67 -15.15 37.49
C ASP A 198 -42.17 -14.56 38.82
N THR A 199 -43.46 -14.72 39.11
CA THR A 199 -44.13 -14.07 40.23
C THR A 199 -44.35 -15.01 41.41
N GLN A 200 -44.05 -14.54 42.62
CA GLN A 200 -44.53 -15.10 43.88
C GLN A 200 -45.38 -14.07 44.61
N ALA A 201 -46.66 -14.41 44.84
CA ALA A 201 -47.57 -13.56 45.61
C ALA A 201 -47.92 -14.22 46.94
N THR A 202 -47.61 -13.57 48.05
CA THR A 202 -48.00 -13.99 49.41
C THR A 202 -49.29 -13.28 49.81
N ILE A 203 -50.27 -14.02 50.30
CA ILE A 203 -51.51 -13.44 50.87
C ILE A 203 -51.39 -13.43 52.38
N ILE A 204 -51.45 -12.25 52.97
CA ILE A 204 -51.60 -12.02 54.40
C ILE A 204 -52.95 -11.35 54.60
N THR A 205 -53.81 -11.93 55.43
CA THR A 205 -55.00 -11.24 55.89
C THR A 205 -54.78 -10.71 57.29
N TYR A 206 -55.47 -9.63 57.65
CA TYR A 206 -55.53 -9.21 59.03
C TYR A 206 -56.93 -8.75 59.39
N ALA A 207 -57.27 -8.95 60.66
CA ALA A 207 -58.46 -8.40 61.30
C ALA A 207 -58.09 -8.12 62.76
N SER A 208 -58.61 -8.88 63.72
CA SER A 208 -58.10 -8.84 65.11
C SER A 208 -56.71 -9.44 65.26
N ASN A 209 -56.28 -10.27 64.30
CA ASN A 209 -54.94 -10.87 64.23
C ASN A 209 -54.58 -11.05 62.74
N ALA A 210 -53.30 -11.12 62.41
CA ALA A 210 -52.85 -11.47 61.06
C ALA A 210 -52.77 -12.98 60.82
N GLN A 211 -53.03 -13.40 59.59
CA GLN A 211 -52.87 -14.77 59.10
C GLN A 211 -52.15 -14.77 57.74
N ASN A 212 -51.11 -15.58 57.62
CA ASN A 212 -50.48 -15.86 56.32
C ASN A 212 -51.21 -17.04 55.67
N LEU A 213 -51.89 -16.79 54.55
CA LEU A 213 -52.68 -17.79 53.82
C LEU A 213 -51.86 -18.55 52.76
N GLY A 214 -50.59 -18.20 52.56
CA GLY A 214 -49.66 -18.89 51.68
C GLY A 214 -49.03 -18.00 50.61
N THR A 215 -48.07 -18.57 49.91
CA THR A 215 -47.38 -17.96 48.76
C THR A 215 -47.67 -18.76 47.49
N TYR A 216 -48.02 -18.06 46.42
CA TYR A 216 -48.52 -18.64 45.18
C TYR A 216 -47.64 -18.22 44.00
N SER A 217 -47.24 -19.18 43.18
CA SER A 217 -46.54 -18.95 41.91
C SER A 217 -47.50 -18.75 40.73
N ASN A 218 -46.99 -18.42 39.55
CA ASN A 218 -47.76 -18.33 38.29
C ASN A 218 -48.63 -19.55 38.01
N SER A 219 -48.09 -20.75 38.24
CA SER A 219 -48.83 -22.01 38.05
C SER A 219 -50.01 -22.17 39.02
N GLN A 220 -49.97 -21.48 40.16
CA GLN A 220 -50.95 -21.55 41.24
C GLN A 220 -51.95 -20.38 41.23
N LYS A 221 -52.02 -19.60 40.14
CA LYS A 221 -53.03 -18.55 39.95
C LYS A 221 -54.47 -18.99 40.27
N PRO A 222 -54.94 -20.21 39.89
CA PRO A 222 -56.28 -20.64 40.26
C PRO A 222 -56.49 -20.78 41.78
N ASP A 223 -55.48 -21.25 42.51
CA ASP A 223 -55.53 -21.42 43.96
C ASP A 223 -55.43 -20.08 44.69
N PHE A 224 -54.62 -19.16 44.17
CA PHE A 224 -54.58 -17.77 44.62
C PHE A 224 -55.98 -17.14 44.49
N ASN A 225 -56.61 -17.23 43.32
CA ASN A 225 -57.94 -16.67 43.07
C ASN A 225 -59.01 -17.29 43.99
N LYS A 226 -58.93 -18.61 44.20
CA LYS A 226 -59.83 -19.32 45.11
C LYS A 226 -59.68 -18.84 46.55
N THR A 227 -58.45 -18.59 47.00
CA THR A 227 -58.16 -18.10 48.35
C THR A 227 -58.73 -16.70 48.56
N ILE A 228 -58.49 -15.78 47.61
CA ILE A 228 -59.06 -14.42 47.66
C ILE A 228 -60.60 -14.46 47.64
N ASN A 229 -61.20 -15.28 46.77
CA ASN A 229 -62.66 -15.39 46.70
C ASN A 229 -63.27 -15.91 48.03
N GLY A 230 -62.54 -16.77 48.74
CA GLY A 230 -62.94 -17.37 50.01
C GLY A 230 -62.84 -16.47 51.24
N LEU A 231 -62.27 -15.27 51.14
CA LEU A 231 -62.11 -14.36 52.28
C LEU A 231 -63.44 -13.95 52.90
N GLN A 232 -63.47 -13.78 54.21
CA GLN A 232 -64.66 -13.38 54.98
C GLN A 232 -64.30 -12.24 55.93
N ALA A 233 -65.21 -11.27 56.06
CA ALA A 233 -65.04 -10.11 56.92
C ALA A 233 -65.47 -10.44 58.35
N ASN A 234 -64.54 -10.40 59.31
CA ASN A 234 -64.79 -10.59 60.73
C ASN A 234 -63.60 -10.14 61.59
N GLY A 235 -63.86 -9.42 62.69
CA GLY A 235 -62.83 -8.99 63.66
C GLY A 235 -62.42 -7.51 63.56
N GLY A 236 -61.51 -7.06 64.42
CA GLY A 236 -61.03 -5.66 64.46
C GLY A 236 -60.12 -5.29 63.30
N THR A 237 -59.50 -4.11 63.36
CA THR A 237 -58.66 -3.56 62.28
C THR A 237 -57.22 -3.35 62.78
N GLN A 238 -56.50 -4.45 62.98
CA GLN A 238 -55.16 -4.47 63.58
C GLN A 238 -54.06 -4.30 62.52
N TRP A 239 -53.82 -3.05 62.09
CA TRP A 239 -52.86 -2.72 61.02
C TRP A 239 -51.44 -3.21 61.29
N ASP A 240 -50.98 -3.05 62.54
CA ASP A 240 -49.64 -3.44 62.96
C ASP A 240 -49.39 -4.94 62.86
N ASP A 241 -50.36 -5.78 63.24
CA ASP A 241 -50.26 -7.23 63.06
C ASP A 241 -50.09 -7.60 61.58
N GLY A 242 -50.85 -6.95 60.68
CA GLY A 242 -50.76 -7.18 59.24
C GLY A 242 -49.38 -6.82 58.67
N LEU A 243 -48.87 -5.64 59.04
CA LEU A 243 -47.56 -5.16 58.59
C LEU A 243 -46.40 -5.93 59.25
N ASP A 244 -46.51 -6.30 60.53
CA ASP A 244 -45.56 -7.20 61.21
C ASP A 244 -45.49 -8.55 60.50
N ALA A 245 -46.63 -9.14 60.15
CA ALA A 245 -46.66 -10.38 59.38
C ALA A 245 -45.96 -10.23 58.01
N ALA A 246 -46.10 -9.09 57.34
CA ALA A 246 -45.40 -8.80 56.10
C ALA A 246 -43.87 -8.71 56.29
N THR A 247 -43.41 -8.15 57.41
CA THR A 247 -41.96 -8.07 57.71
C THR A 247 -41.30 -9.44 57.87
N LYS A 248 -42.09 -10.49 58.10
CA LYS A 248 -41.64 -11.88 58.24
C LYS A 248 -41.57 -12.62 56.90
N VAL A 249 -42.03 -12.02 55.80
CA VAL A 249 -41.93 -12.61 54.46
C VAL A 249 -40.53 -12.37 53.89
N THR A 250 -39.88 -13.45 53.45
CA THR A 250 -38.58 -13.38 52.77
C THR A 250 -38.80 -13.35 51.27
N ALA A 251 -38.22 -12.36 50.60
CA ALA A 251 -38.22 -12.28 49.15
C ALA A 251 -37.00 -13.00 48.55
N ARG A 252 -37.18 -13.53 47.34
CA ARG A 252 -36.16 -14.16 46.52
C ARG A 252 -35.06 -13.16 46.14
N GLU A 253 -33.86 -13.67 46.01
CA GLU A 253 -32.71 -12.90 45.52
C GLU A 253 -32.96 -12.42 44.08
N GLY A 254 -32.62 -11.16 43.82
CA GLY A 254 -32.82 -10.51 42.52
C GLY A 254 -34.27 -10.18 42.16
N ALA A 255 -35.26 -10.51 43.01
CA ALA A 255 -36.66 -10.17 42.75
C ALA A 255 -36.95 -8.69 43.06
N GLN A 256 -37.79 -8.06 42.23
CA GLN A 256 -38.46 -6.83 42.62
C GLN A 256 -39.48 -7.13 43.72
N LYS A 257 -39.55 -6.27 44.74
CA LYS A 257 -40.29 -6.55 45.98
C LYS A 257 -41.35 -5.49 46.23
N TYR A 258 -42.60 -5.91 46.37
CA TYR A 258 -43.74 -5.02 46.64
C TYR A 258 -44.58 -5.51 47.82
N VAL A 259 -44.97 -4.59 48.70
CA VAL A 259 -46.02 -4.77 49.69
C VAL A 259 -47.22 -3.93 49.28
N VAL A 260 -48.39 -4.56 49.18
CA VAL A 260 -49.66 -3.87 48.94
C VAL A 260 -50.50 -4.00 50.21
N PHE A 261 -50.64 -2.88 50.92
CA PHE A 261 -51.41 -2.80 52.15
C PHE A 261 -52.79 -2.22 51.85
N LEU A 262 -53.85 -3.01 52.05
CA LEU A 262 -55.24 -2.63 51.78
C LEU A 262 -56.01 -2.55 53.09
N THR A 263 -56.76 -1.45 53.30
CA THR A 263 -57.62 -1.25 54.49
C THR A 263 -58.85 -0.41 54.19
N ASP A 264 -59.95 -0.62 54.91
CA ASP A 264 -61.16 0.22 54.85
C ASP A 264 -61.40 1.07 56.11
N GLY A 265 -60.57 0.89 57.14
CA GLY A 265 -60.85 1.39 58.48
C GLY A 265 -59.62 1.95 59.17
N ASP A 266 -59.86 2.71 60.24
CA ASP A 266 -58.81 3.26 61.08
C ASP A 266 -58.11 2.17 61.91
N PRO A 267 -56.85 2.35 62.32
CA PRO A 267 -56.13 1.38 63.13
C PRO A 267 -56.77 1.20 64.52
N GLY A 268 -57.10 -0.06 64.91
CA GLY A 268 -57.62 -0.43 66.24
C GLY A 268 -59.08 -0.95 66.28
N GLN A 269 -59.52 -1.53 67.41
CA GLN A 269 -60.67 -2.46 67.56
C GLN A 269 -62.13 -1.92 67.48
N TYR A 270 -63.02 -2.93 67.40
CA TYR A 270 -64.42 -3.17 66.95
C TYR A 270 -65.63 -2.28 67.36
N GLN A 271 -65.55 -1.32 68.28
CA GLN A 271 -66.72 -0.55 68.78
C GLN A 271 -66.31 0.84 69.30
N GLY A 272 -65.67 1.64 68.44
CA GLY A 272 -65.16 2.96 68.80
C GLY A 272 -63.78 2.91 69.46
N PHE A 273 -63.10 4.06 69.42
CA PHE A 273 -61.71 4.23 69.87
C PHE A 273 -61.54 3.82 71.35
N SER A 274 -60.93 2.66 71.59
CA SER A 274 -60.27 2.37 72.86
C SER A 274 -58.79 2.72 72.74
N GLY A 275 -58.14 3.04 73.87
CA GLY A 275 -56.82 3.69 73.95
C GLY A 275 -55.61 2.98 73.33
N ASP A 276 -55.83 1.97 72.50
CA ASP A 276 -54.80 1.18 71.81
C ASP A 276 -54.55 1.62 70.35
N ALA A 277 -55.47 2.38 69.73
CA ALA A 277 -55.34 2.83 68.33
C ALA A 277 -54.05 3.61 68.02
N LEU A 278 -53.57 4.40 68.99
CA LEU A 278 -52.28 5.10 68.90
C LEU A 278 -51.11 4.11 68.88
N THR A 279 -51.16 3.08 69.73
CA THR A 279 -50.16 2.02 69.78
C THR A 279 -50.13 1.26 68.45
N VAL A 280 -51.30 0.84 67.97
CA VAL A 280 -51.46 0.14 66.69
C VAL A 280 -50.86 0.98 65.57
N TYR A 281 -51.26 2.24 65.45
CA TYR A 281 -50.72 3.13 64.41
C TYR A 281 -49.20 3.29 64.49
N ASN A 282 -48.64 3.54 65.68
CA ASN A 282 -47.20 3.74 65.85
C ASN A 282 -46.40 2.46 65.56
N ASN A 283 -46.95 1.29 65.91
CA ASN A 283 -46.38 0.01 65.53
C ASN A 283 -46.43 -0.19 64.01
N SER A 284 -47.54 0.15 63.36
CA SER A 284 -47.67 0.11 61.89
C SER A 284 -46.61 0.98 61.20
N VAL A 285 -46.37 2.19 61.70
CA VAL A 285 -45.28 3.05 61.19
C VAL A 285 -43.92 2.37 61.34
N THR A 286 -43.66 1.74 62.49
CA THR A 286 -42.41 1.03 62.74
C THR A 286 -42.21 -0.13 61.75
N TYR A 287 -43.24 -0.94 61.53
CA TYR A 287 -43.17 -2.07 60.59
C TYR A 287 -43.11 -1.64 59.13
N GLY A 288 -43.88 -0.61 58.74
CA GLY A 288 -43.80 -0.01 57.40
C GLY A 288 -42.40 0.52 57.09
N GLN A 289 -41.79 1.28 58.01
CA GLN A 289 -40.40 1.72 57.86
C GLN A 289 -39.40 0.57 57.80
N ALA A 290 -39.63 -0.51 58.54
CA ALA A 290 -38.77 -1.69 58.48
C ALA A 290 -38.84 -2.38 57.11
N LEU A 291 -40.03 -2.46 56.50
CA LEU A 291 -40.22 -2.98 55.14
C LEU A 291 -39.49 -2.10 54.10
N VAL A 292 -39.64 -0.77 54.17
CA VAL A 292 -38.92 0.15 53.28
C VAL A 292 -37.40 -0.05 53.43
N LYS A 293 -36.87 -0.07 54.66
CA LYS A 293 -35.44 -0.28 54.91
C LYS A 293 -34.94 -1.64 54.42
N ALA A 294 -35.81 -2.64 54.37
CA ALA A 294 -35.52 -3.97 53.83
C ALA A 294 -35.60 -4.04 52.28
N GLY A 295 -35.82 -2.91 51.60
CA GLY A 295 -35.83 -2.83 50.14
C GLY A 295 -37.21 -3.00 49.50
N TRP A 296 -38.30 -3.07 50.29
CA TRP A 296 -39.65 -3.23 49.75
C TRP A 296 -40.21 -1.90 49.22
N ASN A 297 -40.85 -1.95 48.06
CA ASN A 297 -41.76 -0.90 47.61
C ASN A 297 -43.10 -1.06 48.33
N ILE A 298 -43.73 0.03 48.78
CA ILE A 298 -44.96 -0.04 49.58
C ILE A 298 -46.09 0.75 48.93
N LEU A 299 -47.26 0.12 48.85
CA LEU A 299 -48.45 0.66 48.22
C LEU A 299 -49.59 0.58 49.23
N ASN A 300 -49.94 1.74 49.79
CA ASN A 300 -50.98 1.86 50.81
C ASN A 300 -52.29 2.24 50.13
N VAL A 301 -53.33 1.42 50.29
CA VAL A 301 -54.57 1.54 49.53
C VAL A 301 -55.77 1.55 50.48
N GLY A 302 -56.57 2.61 50.38
CA GLY A 302 -57.81 2.74 51.13
C GLY A 302 -59.00 2.25 50.31
N VAL A 303 -59.76 1.30 50.81
CA VAL A 303 -60.99 0.77 50.20
C VAL A 303 -62.18 1.45 50.85
N ASP A 304 -62.77 2.46 50.19
CA ASP A 304 -63.94 3.20 50.73
C ASP A 304 -63.75 3.68 52.21
N MET A 305 -62.56 4.16 52.55
CA MET A 305 -62.24 4.54 53.94
C MET A 305 -63.08 5.71 54.44
N THR A 306 -63.61 5.58 55.66
CA THR A 306 -64.33 6.65 56.37
C THR A 306 -63.36 7.65 57.03
N ASP A 307 -63.72 8.94 57.12
CA ASP A 307 -62.91 9.99 57.79
C ASP A 307 -63.08 10.02 59.33
N ASN A 308 -63.09 8.85 59.98
CA ASN A 308 -63.45 8.76 61.39
C ASN A 308 -62.26 9.05 62.33
N ALA A 309 -61.04 8.96 61.83
CA ALA A 309 -59.81 9.31 62.52
C ALA A 309 -58.89 10.18 61.69
N ARG A 310 -58.04 10.93 62.41
CA ARG A 310 -56.97 11.71 61.80
C ARG A 310 -55.70 11.61 62.62
N VAL A 311 -54.57 11.83 61.96
CA VAL A 311 -53.24 11.85 62.57
C VAL A 311 -52.66 13.25 62.45
N ASN A 312 -52.07 13.74 63.54
CA ASN A 312 -51.27 14.95 63.51
C ASN A 312 -49.80 14.57 63.23
N PRO A 313 -49.27 14.89 62.02
CA PRO A 313 -47.90 14.55 61.66
C PRO A 313 -46.84 15.34 62.45
N ALA A 314 -47.20 16.41 63.18
CA ALA A 314 -46.25 17.21 63.95
C ALA A 314 -45.95 16.68 65.36
N VAL A 315 -46.85 15.89 65.95
CA VAL A 315 -46.75 15.44 67.36
C VAL A 315 -46.97 13.93 67.54
N ASP A 316 -47.04 13.17 66.44
CA ASP A 316 -47.26 11.71 66.43
C ASP A 316 -48.45 11.27 67.30
N SER A 317 -49.53 12.05 67.26
CA SER A 317 -50.77 11.78 68.00
C SER A 317 -51.91 11.42 67.05
N VAL A 318 -52.67 10.38 67.39
CA VAL A 318 -53.91 9.96 66.71
C VAL A 318 -55.11 10.49 67.50
N SER A 319 -56.10 11.09 66.82
CA SER A 319 -57.32 11.60 67.49
C SER A 319 -58.30 10.47 67.82
N ALA A 320 -58.91 10.49 69.02
CA ALA A 320 -59.99 9.55 69.37
C ALA A 320 -61.36 10.08 68.88
N THR A 321 -61.93 9.41 67.86
CA THR A 321 -63.27 9.60 67.24
C THR A 321 -63.72 11.02 66.88
N CYS A 322 -64.04 11.23 65.59
CA CYS A 322 -65.07 12.19 65.17
C CYS A 322 -66.41 11.46 65.05
N THR A 323 -67.31 11.54 66.04
CA THR A 323 -68.67 11.01 65.84
C THR A 323 -69.51 12.04 65.10
N GLU A 324 -69.95 11.71 63.89
CA GLU A 324 -70.94 12.53 63.18
C GLU A 324 -72.33 12.32 63.83
N TYR A 325 -72.87 13.36 64.49
CA TYR A 325 -74.22 13.32 65.05
C TYR A 325 -75.13 14.17 64.16
N LYS A 326 -75.99 13.52 63.36
CA LYS A 326 -77.01 14.16 62.50
C LYS A 326 -76.44 15.20 61.50
N GLY A 327 -75.39 14.85 60.74
CA GLY A 327 -74.84 15.71 59.69
C GLY A 327 -74.08 16.94 60.21
N ILE A 328 -73.72 16.94 61.50
CA ILE A 328 -72.81 17.89 62.13
C ILE A 328 -71.65 17.08 62.71
N ILE A 329 -70.43 17.32 62.20
CA ILE A 329 -69.20 16.82 62.82
C ILE A 329 -69.05 17.54 64.17
N LEU A 330 -69.36 16.85 65.27
CA LEU A 330 -69.08 17.36 66.61
C LEU A 330 -67.64 16.98 66.98
N PRO A 331 -66.74 17.94 67.24
CA PRO A 331 -65.40 17.65 67.71
C PRO A 331 -65.45 17.34 69.21
N VAL A 332 -65.93 16.16 69.59
CA VAL A 332 -65.73 15.65 70.96
C VAL A 332 -64.65 14.58 70.90
N CYS A 333 -63.40 15.04 70.75
CA CYS A 333 -62.24 14.18 70.97
C CYS A 333 -61.96 14.13 72.47
N VAL A 334 -62.10 12.95 73.07
CA VAL A 334 -61.77 12.73 74.48
C VAL A 334 -60.25 12.57 74.60
N THR A 335 -59.53 13.65 74.91
CA THR A 335 -58.21 13.48 75.53
C THR A 335 -58.42 13.08 76.99
N ARG A 336 -57.57 12.20 77.54
CA ARG A 336 -57.62 11.75 78.94
C ARG A 336 -57.41 12.90 79.96
N THR A 337 -57.26 14.14 79.50
CA THR A 337 -57.05 15.33 80.32
C THR A 337 -57.87 16.52 79.80
N GLY A 338 -59.15 16.57 80.18
CA GLY A 338 -59.95 17.80 80.16
C GLY A 338 -60.81 18.00 78.90
N TYR A 339 -62.12 18.10 79.12
CA TYR A 339 -63.10 18.55 78.13
C TYR A 339 -62.81 19.99 77.69
N THR A 340 -62.68 20.25 76.39
CA THR A 340 -62.83 21.59 75.82
C THR A 340 -63.93 21.58 74.76
N THR A 341 -65.02 22.29 75.02
CA THR A 341 -66.17 22.45 74.12
C THR A 341 -65.99 23.68 73.22
N ASP A 342 -64.89 23.79 72.47
CA ASP A 342 -64.71 24.91 71.53
C ASP A 342 -65.14 24.50 70.11
N THR A 343 -66.14 25.19 69.59
CA THR A 343 -66.88 24.93 68.35
C THR A 343 -66.20 25.53 67.11
N ARG A 344 -64.86 25.55 67.05
CA ARG A 344 -64.12 26.15 65.92
C ARG A 344 -63.45 25.11 65.02
N SER A 345 -63.95 25.04 63.79
CA SER A 345 -63.50 24.22 62.66
C SER A 345 -62.09 24.55 62.12
N SER A 346 -61.27 25.32 62.84
CA SER A 346 -59.93 25.76 62.41
C SER A 346 -58.78 24.92 62.96
N HIS A 347 -59.04 23.90 63.78
CA HIS A 347 -58.00 23.05 64.38
C HIS A 347 -57.52 21.88 63.50
N TRP A 348 -58.08 21.70 62.29
CA TRP A 348 -57.84 20.51 61.46
C TRP A 348 -57.01 20.76 60.19
N ASN A 349 -56.57 21.99 59.92
CA ASN A 349 -55.85 22.35 58.68
C ASN A 349 -54.46 21.66 58.53
N GLU A 350 -54.04 20.84 59.50
CA GLU A 350 -52.75 20.14 59.52
C GLU A 350 -52.89 18.62 59.77
N TRP A 351 -54.11 18.10 59.89
CA TRP A 351 -54.37 16.69 60.22
C TRP A 351 -54.79 15.91 58.97
N VAL A 352 -54.10 14.81 58.68
CA VAL A 352 -54.33 13.95 57.50
C VAL A 352 -54.96 12.61 57.90
N SER A 353 -55.42 11.82 56.93
CA SER A 353 -55.89 10.46 57.23
C SER A 353 -54.75 9.59 57.78
N PRO A 354 -55.04 8.56 58.60
CA PRO A 354 -54.00 7.66 59.11
C PRO A 354 -53.17 7.01 58.00
N LEU A 355 -53.80 6.66 56.87
CA LEU A 355 -53.13 6.04 55.73
C LEU A 355 -52.15 7.00 55.03
N GLU A 356 -52.53 8.27 54.85
CA GLU A 356 -51.65 9.30 54.29
C GLU A 356 -50.47 9.61 55.24
N ALA A 357 -50.73 9.68 56.55
CA ALA A 357 -49.69 9.88 57.54
C ALA A 357 -48.69 8.71 57.58
N LEU A 358 -49.19 7.47 57.54
CA LEU A 358 -48.34 6.26 57.47
C LEU A 358 -47.42 6.32 56.25
N THR A 359 -47.99 6.60 55.08
CA THR A 359 -47.24 6.70 53.82
C THR A 359 -46.16 7.78 53.88
N ALA A 360 -46.47 8.96 54.46
CA ALA A 360 -45.47 10.02 54.63
C ALA A 360 -44.29 9.59 55.51
N ARG A 361 -44.55 8.79 56.57
CA ARG A 361 -43.51 8.24 57.45
C ARG A 361 -42.65 7.17 56.79
N GLU A 362 -43.22 6.40 55.87
CA GLU A 362 -42.50 5.43 55.05
C GLU A 362 -41.65 6.12 53.96
N ILE A 363 -42.20 7.15 53.31
CA ILE A 363 -41.47 7.99 52.34
C ILE A 363 -40.22 8.61 52.99
N ALA A 364 -40.30 8.99 54.27
CA ALA A 364 -39.16 9.60 54.97
C ALA A 364 -37.93 8.68 55.13
N VAL A 365 -38.06 7.37 54.90
CA VAL A 365 -36.97 6.40 55.05
C VAL A 365 -36.65 5.64 53.75
N LYS A 366 -37.25 6.02 52.62
CA LYS A 366 -37.03 5.38 51.32
C LYS A 366 -35.69 5.80 50.69
N THR A 367 -35.13 4.95 49.84
CA THR A 367 -34.08 5.34 48.88
C THR A 367 -34.68 5.98 47.62
N ASP A 368 -33.86 6.62 46.79
CA ASP A 368 -34.33 7.33 45.60
C ASP A 368 -35.07 6.41 44.63
N ASP A 369 -34.63 5.16 44.51
CA ASP A 369 -35.19 4.15 43.61
C ASP A 369 -36.45 3.44 44.15
N GLN A 370 -36.79 3.63 45.42
CA GLN A 370 -37.95 3.00 46.04
C GLN A 370 -39.24 3.79 45.82
N THR A 371 -40.30 3.05 45.47
CA THR A 371 -41.66 3.55 45.32
C THR A 371 -42.46 3.30 46.60
N VAL A 372 -42.88 4.39 47.24
CA VAL A 372 -43.83 4.39 48.36
C VAL A 372 -44.97 5.35 48.03
N ARG A 373 -46.22 4.86 47.96
CA ARG A 373 -47.37 5.64 47.51
C ARG A 373 -48.65 5.32 48.28
N ALA A 374 -49.51 6.34 48.44
CA ALA A 374 -50.85 6.21 49.00
C ALA A 374 -51.92 6.36 47.91
N PHE A 375 -52.97 5.55 48.00
CA PHE A 375 -54.19 5.64 47.22
C PHE A 375 -55.40 5.71 48.18
N PRO A 376 -55.69 6.89 48.75
CA PRO A 376 -56.77 7.03 49.73
C PRO A 376 -58.15 6.95 49.06
N LYS A 377 -59.10 6.27 49.72
CA LYS A 377 -60.54 6.24 49.38
C LYS A 377 -60.85 5.88 47.92
N THR A 378 -60.44 4.69 47.51
CA THR A 378 -60.72 4.14 46.18
C THR A 378 -62.10 3.47 46.14
N ASP A 379 -62.81 3.64 45.02
CA ASP A 379 -63.97 2.83 44.63
C ASP A 379 -63.53 1.63 43.78
N THR A 380 -64.45 0.73 43.40
CA THR A 380 -64.12 -0.48 42.64
C THR A 380 -63.39 -0.19 41.32
N ALA A 381 -63.78 0.88 40.61
CA ALA A 381 -63.18 1.24 39.32
C ALA A 381 -61.77 1.81 39.49
N SER A 382 -61.60 2.71 40.46
CA SER A 382 -60.33 3.34 40.80
C SER A 382 -59.35 2.33 41.38
N LEU A 383 -59.82 1.40 42.22
CA LEU A 383 -59.02 0.31 42.79
C LEU A 383 -58.52 -0.65 41.70
N THR A 384 -59.40 -1.01 40.75
CA THR A 384 -59.03 -1.83 39.58
C THR A 384 -57.99 -1.10 38.71
N GLN A 385 -58.15 0.21 38.50
CA GLN A 385 -57.19 1.00 37.73
C GLN A 385 -55.85 1.14 38.46
N VAL A 386 -55.85 1.39 39.77
CA VAL A 386 -54.64 1.40 40.60
C VAL A 386 -53.89 0.08 40.43
N PHE A 387 -54.56 -1.07 40.51
CA PHE A 387 -53.88 -2.35 40.29
C PHE A 387 -53.37 -2.58 38.86
N LYS A 388 -54.03 -2.02 37.83
CA LYS A 388 -53.52 -2.03 36.44
C LYS A 388 -52.31 -1.11 36.26
N ASP A 389 -52.34 0.07 36.86
CA ASP A 389 -51.23 1.02 36.82
C ASP A 389 -50.04 0.43 37.58
N LEU A 390 -50.28 -0.25 38.70
CA LEU A 390 -49.27 -0.98 39.45
C LEU A 390 -48.66 -2.12 38.63
N ALA A 391 -49.48 -2.91 37.93
CA ALA A 391 -48.98 -3.91 36.98
C ALA A 391 -48.09 -3.31 35.89
N THR A 392 -48.47 -2.13 35.39
CA THR A 392 -47.70 -1.39 34.37
C THR A 392 -46.38 -0.87 34.93
N ILE A 393 -46.41 -0.29 36.14
CA ILE A 393 -45.20 0.14 36.88
C ILE A 393 -44.26 -1.05 37.10
N ILE A 394 -44.80 -2.21 37.48
CA ILE A 394 -44.05 -3.45 37.73
C ILE A 394 -43.46 -4.06 36.44
N THR A 395 -44.07 -3.82 35.26
CA THR A 395 -43.66 -4.42 33.97
C THR A 395 -42.87 -3.48 33.05
N THR A 396 -42.54 -2.27 33.52
CA THR A 396 -41.93 -1.25 32.67
C THR A 396 -40.51 -1.62 32.24
N THR A 397 -40.27 -1.74 30.93
CA THR A 397 -38.94 -2.05 30.35
C THR A 397 -38.25 -0.76 29.91
N THR A 398 -37.03 -0.55 30.39
CA THR A 398 -36.13 0.53 29.94
C THR A 398 -35.17 -0.04 28.90
N ASN A 399 -35.18 0.52 27.69
CA ASN A 399 -34.23 0.18 26.63
C ASN A 399 -33.37 1.39 26.29
N LYS A 400 -32.07 1.17 26.08
CA LYS A 400 -31.14 2.17 25.55
C LYS A 400 -30.68 1.77 24.16
N ALA A 401 -30.55 2.75 23.27
CA ALA A 401 -30.04 2.56 21.92
C ALA A 401 -29.25 3.78 21.44
N ALA A 402 -28.20 3.53 20.65
CA ALA A 402 -27.44 4.59 20.00
C ALA A 402 -28.23 5.21 18.82
N SER A 403 -28.15 6.52 18.67
CA SER A 403 -28.73 7.29 17.57
C SER A 403 -27.83 8.47 17.16
N SER A 404 -28.20 9.21 16.10
CA SER A 404 -27.50 10.44 15.71
C SER A 404 -25.99 10.27 15.49
N LEU A 405 -25.57 9.13 14.93
CA LEU A 405 -24.15 8.84 14.72
C LEU A 405 -23.49 9.87 13.78
N VAL A 406 -22.33 10.36 14.17
CA VAL A 406 -21.44 11.20 13.36
C VAL A 406 -20.06 10.56 13.34
N ILE A 407 -19.57 10.20 12.16
CA ILE A 407 -18.20 9.69 11.96
C ILE A 407 -17.39 10.78 11.27
N THR A 408 -16.20 11.07 11.80
CA THR A 408 -15.25 12.04 11.26
C THR A 408 -13.89 11.40 11.03
N ASP A 409 -13.28 11.66 9.88
CA ASP A 409 -11.95 11.18 9.53
C ASP A 409 -11.15 12.29 8.84
N THR A 410 -10.19 12.87 9.55
CA THR A 410 -9.21 13.82 9.01
C THR A 410 -8.03 13.04 8.47
N ILE A 411 -7.98 12.88 7.14
CA ILE A 411 -6.89 12.16 6.48
C ILE A 411 -5.57 12.91 6.64
N SER A 412 -4.47 12.17 6.74
CA SER A 412 -3.17 12.74 7.06
C SER A 412 -2.58 13.50 5.88
N LYS A 413 -1.56 14.31 6.14
CA LYS A 413 -0.75 14.93 5.08
C LYS A 413 -0.09 13.91 4.15
N TRP A 414 0.02 12.65 4.58
CA TRP A 414 0.64 11.58 3.82
C TRP A 414 -0.31 10.94 2.82
N VAL A 415 -1.60 11.26 2.86
CA VAL A 415 -2.64 10.57 2.10
C VAL A 415 -3.49 11.55 1.30
N GLU A 416 -3.92 11.12 0.12
CA GLU A 416 -4.88 11.83 -0.74
C GLU A 416 -6.14 10.98 -0.96
N PRO A 417 -7.33 11.60 -1.02
CA PRO A 417 -8.58 10.87 -1.28
C PRO A 417 -8.70 10.52 -2.77
N VAL A 418 -9.25 9.34 -3.05
CA VAL A 418 -9.44 8.82 -4.41
C VAL A 418 -10.93 8.80 -4.75
N GLY A 419 -11.29 9.40 -5.88
CA GLY A 419 -12.63 9.31 -6.44
C GLY A 419 -13.71 10.11 -5.70
N ILE A 420 -13.36 10.77 -4.58
CA ILE A 420 -14.26 11.69 -3.88
C ILE A 420 -14.49 12.93 -4.75
N LYS A 421 -15.75 13.25 -5.01
CA LYS A 421 -16.17 14.48 -5.69
C LYS A 421 -17.13 15.25 -4.81
N THR A 422 -16.93 16.56 -4.70
CA THR A 422 -17.79 17.45 -3.91
C THR A 422 -18.46 18.52 -4.77
N ASP A 423 -19.58 19.06 -4.28
CA ASP A 423 -20.12 20.33 -4.76
C ASP A 423 -19.35 21.54 -4.18
N ALA A 424 -19.81 22.76 -4.48
CA ALA A 424 -19.18 24.00 -4.03
C ALA A 424 -19.25 24.17 -2.50
N GLU A 425 -20.24 23.56 -1.87
CA GLU A 425 -20.46 23.57 -0.43
C GLU A 425 -19.67 22.47 0.29
N GLY A 426 -19.03 21.54 -0.42
CA GLY A 426 -18.25 20.44 0.14
C GLY A 426 -19.05 19.18 0.44
N ASN A 427 -20.30 19.07 -0.05
CA ASN A 427 -21.08 17.83 0.06
C ASN A 427 -20.57 16.81 -0.95
N VAL A 428 -20.41 15.57 -0.51
CA VAL A 428 -19.90 14.48 -1.35
C VAL A 428 -21.00 13.98 -2.28
N THR A 429 -20.69 13.94 -3.58
CA THR A 429 -21.59 13.46 -4.64
C THR A 429 -21.18 12.09 -5.19
N GLN A 430 -19.90 11.72 -5.06
CA GLN A 430 -19.34 10.42 -5.50
C GLN A 430 -18.15 10.04 -4.61
N GLY A 431 -17.83 8.74 -4.52
CA GLY A 431 -16.58 8.22 -3.95
C GLY A 431 -16.65 7.74 -2.49
N VAL A 432 -17.78 7.95 -1.80
CA VAL A 432 -17.98 7.48 -0.41
C VAL A 432 -19.26 6.65 -0.36
N THR A 433 -19.20 5.49 0.30
CA THR A 433 -20.35 4.61 0.52
C THR A 433 -20.43 4.23 1.99
N VAL A 434 -21.65 4.13 2.54
CA VAL A 434 -21.87 3.59 3.89
C VAL A 434 -22.56 2.24 3.74
N ILE A 435 -21.94 1.17 4.23
CA ILE A 435 -22.39 -0.23 4.05
C ILE A 435 -22.85 -0.79 5.39
N ARG A 436 -23.89 -1.61 5.39
CA ARG A 436 -24.35 -2.36 6.57
C ARG A 436 -23.85 -3.80 6.54
N SER A 437 -23.45 -4.35 7.68
CA SER A 437 -22.94 -5.73 7.75
C SER A 437 -24.01 -6.82 7.62
N ASP A 438 -25.29 -6.53 7.91
CA ASP A 438 -26.39 -7.49 7.82
C ASP A 438 -26.71 -7.92 6.37
N THR A 439 -26.64 -6.99 5.43
CA THR A 439 -26.96 -7.22 4.02
C THR A 439 -25.77 -7.07 3.07
N GLY A 440 -24.68 -6.45 3.53
CA GLY A 440 -23.56 -6.05 2.67
C GLY A 440 -23.93 -4.97 1.65
N THR A 441 -25.06 -4.28 1.83
CA THR A 441 -25.55 -3.24 0.91
C THR A 441 -25.38 -1.85 1.48
N ALA A 442 -25.45 -0.84 0.61
CA ALA A 442 -25.46 0.55 1.03
C ALA A 442 -26.64 0.85 1.97
N VAL A 443 -26.39 1.70 2.98
CA VAL A 443 -27.42 2.29 3.84
C VAL A 443 -28.38 3.11 2.99
N ALA A 444 -29.67 3.08 3.33
CA ALA A 444 -30.68 3.87 2.62
C ALA A 444 -30.34 5.37 2.70
N PRO A 445 -30.45 6.14 1.60
CA PRO A 445 -30.14 7.57 1.62
C PRO A 445 -30.91 8.38 2.66
N THR A 446 -32.13 7.96 3.01
CA THR A 446 -32.96 8.60 4.04
C THR A 446 -32.40 8.48 5.45
N SER A 447 -31.50 7.52 5.69
CA SER A 447 -30.84 7.32 7.00
C SER A 447 -29.59 8.17 7.17
N ILE A 448 -29.12 8.82 6.10
CA ILE A 448 -27.94 9.69 6.10
C ILE A 448 -28.41 11.13 5.94
N LYS A 449 -28.04 11.99 6.89
CA LYS A 449 -28.34 13.42 6.87
C LYS A 449 -27.40 14.16 5.91
N SER A 450 -26.11 13.86 5.96
CA SER A 450 -25.10 14.47 5.09
C SER A 450 -23.81 13.66 5.05
N ILE A 451 -23.10 13.77 3.93
CA ILE A 451 -21.70 13.36 3.78
C ILE A 451 -20.94 14.55 3.22
N THR A 452 -19.92 15.02 3.93
CA THR A 452 -19.12 16.19 3.52
C THR A 452 -17.64 15.89 3.55
N PHE A 453 -16.88 16.48 2.63
CA PHE A 453 -15.43 16.43 2.63
C PHE A 453 -14.87 17.85 2.52
N LYS A 454 -14.31 18.38 3.61
CA LYS A 454 -13.74 19.74 3.68
C LYS A 454 -12.49 19.73 4.53
N ASP A 455 -11.51 20.56 4.19
CA ASP A 455 -10.27 20.71 4.97
C ASP A 455 -9.62 19.35 5.31
N ASN A 456 -9.53 18.46 4.31
CA ASN A 456 -9.02 17.09 4.44
C ASN A 456 -9.80 16.18 5.42
N THR A 457 -11.02 16.57 5.79
CA THR A 457 -11.85 15.85 6.76
C THR A 457 -13.14 15.35 6.11
N LEU A 458 -13.33 14.03 6.13
CA LEU A 458 -14.58 13.38 5.80
C LEU A 458 -15.49 13.36 7.03
N THR A 459 -16.73 13.80 6.88
CA THR A 459 -17.76 13.73 7.93
C THR A 459 -19.01 13.06 7.38
N VAL A 460 -19.44 11.98 8.03
CA VAL A 460 -20.69 11.28 7.75
C VAL A 460 -21.64 11.47 8.93
N THR A 461 -22.79 12.08 8.68
CA THR A 461 -23.81 12.36 9.69
C THR A 461 -25.07 11.55 9.37
N PHE A 462 -25.48 10.69 10.29
CA PHE A 462 -26.74 9.96 10.21
C PHE A 462 -27.93 10.87 10.55
N ALA A 463 -29.13 10.48 10.12
CA ALA A 463 -30.34 11.21 10.48
C ALA A 463 -30.57 11.18 12.00
N ASP A 464 -31.10 12.28 12.55
CA ASP A 464 -31.19 12.47 14.01
C ASP A 464 -32.14 11.42 14.65
N ASP A 465 -33.14 10.95 13.90
CA ASP A 465 -34.13 9.93 14.28
C ASP A 465 -33.69 8.50 13.93
N PHE A 466 -32.52 8.32 13.32
CA PHE A 466 -32.01 7.01 12.96
C PHE A 466 -31.41 6.29 14.17
N VAL A 467 -32.05 5.20 14.58
CA VAL A 467 -31.59 4.30 15.65
C VAL A 467 -30.69 3.22 15.06
N LEU A 468 -29.49 3.08 15.63
CA LEU A 468 -28.55 2.04 15.24
C LEU A 468 -29.03 0.68 15.76
N LYS A 469 -28.85 -0.34 14.94
CA LYS A 469 -29.13 -1.74 15.27
C LYS A 469 -27.80 -2.41 15.65
N ASP A 470 -27.86 -3.59 16.26
CA ASP A 470 -26.69 -4.42 16.62
C ASP A 470 -25.99 -5.03 15.40
N ILE A 471 -25.50 -4.16 14.53
CA ILE A 471 -24.78 -4.45 13.29
C ILE A 471 -23.76 -3.33 13.02
N THR A 472 -22.78 -3.60 12.16
CA THR A 472 -21.73 -2.65 11.81
C THR A 472 -22.13 -1.80 10.62
N TYR A 473 -21.98 -0.48 10.77
CA TYR A 473 -22.08 0.52 9.72
C TYR A 473 -20.68 0.95 9.31
N THR A 474 -20.30 0.66 8.07
CA THR A 474 -18.95 0.88 7.56
C THR A 474 -18.94 2.01 6.54
N VAL A 475 -18.28 3.13 6.87
CA VAL A 475 -17.95 4.18 5.91
C VAL A 475 -16.74 3.73 5.09
N GLN A 476 -16.90 3.64 3.78
CA GLN A 476 -15.88 3.16 2.85
C GLN A 476 -15.57 4.22 1.78
N TYR A 477 -14.28 4.49 1.57
CA TYR A 477 -13.80 5.36 0.49
C TYR A 477 -12.35 5.02 0.09
N GLY A 478 -11.95 5.46 -1.10
CA GLY A 478 -10.61 5.22 -1.63
C GLY A 478 -9.60 6.26 -1.15
N ILE A 479 -8.37 5.83 -0.88
CA ILE A 479 -7.22 6.68 -0.55
C ILE A 479 -5.96 6.22 -1.28
N GLN A 480 -4.95 7.08 -1.36
CA GLN A 480 -3.64 6.78 -1.91
C GLN A 480 -2.54 7.56 -1.19
N PRO A 481 -1.27 7.11 -1.23
CA PRO A 481 -0.17 7.94 -0.75
C PRO A 481 -0.08 9.27 -1.53
N SER A 482 0.11 10.35 -0.79
CA SER A 482 0.27 11.72 -1.28
C SER A 482 1.67 11.97 -1.82
N GLN A 483 1.84 13.14 -2.44
CA GLN A 483 3.16 13.62 -2.84
C GLN A 483 4.18 13.71 -1.68
N ALA A 484 3.73 14.14 -0.49
CA ALA A 484 4.62 14.29 0.66
C ALA A 484 5.13 12.93 1.17
N ALA A 485 4.27 11.91 1.16
CA ALA A 485 4.65 10.54 1.56
C ALA A 485 5.75 9.99 0.64
N PHE A 486 5.59 10.22 -0.66
CA PHE A 486 6.60 9.81 -1.64
C PHE A 486 7.94 10.52 -1.41
N GLU A 487 7.94 11.84 -1.21
CA GLU A 487 9.16 12.61 -0.96
C GLU A 487 9.89 12.16 0.31
N TYR A 488 9.14 11.85 1.36
CA TYR A 488 9.70 11.38 2.62
C TYR A 488 10.39 10.02 2.46
N TYR A 489 9.69 9.02 1.89
CA TYR A 489 10.25 7.68 1.75
C TYR A 489 11.47 7.69 0.82
N ALA A 490 11.42 8.47 -0.26
CA ALA A 490 12.52 8.57 -1.20
C ALA A 490 13.78 9.21 -0.60
N ALA A 491 13.63 10.16 0.34
CA ALA A 491 14.76 10.80 1.03
C ALA A 491 15.36 9.93 2.14
N ASN A 492 14.55 9.09 2.81
CA ASN A 492 14.94 8.39 4.03
C ASN A 492 15.07 6.86 3.88
N GLY A 493 14.52 6.27 2.81
CA GLY A 493 14.46 4.82 2.60
C GLY A 493 13.69 4.04 3.67
N THR A 494 12.93 4.73 4.52
CA THR A 494 12.22 4.18 5.68
C THR A 494 10.88 4.88 5.88
N TYR A 495 9.95 4.19 6.55
CA TYR A 495 8.64 4.73 6.91
C TYR A 495 8.69 5.39 8.30
N PRO A 496 8.00 6.53 8.50
CA PRO A 496 8.03 7.26 9.77
C PRO A 496 7.13 6.65 10.85
N ASP A 497 6.05 5.96 10.46
CA ASP A 497 4.96 5.63 11.37
C ASP A 497 4.84 4.11 11.57
N ILE A 498 4.38 3.71 12.76
CA ILE A 498 4.05 2.32 13.12
C ILE A 498 2.53 2.22 13.27
N SER A 499 1.94 1.23 12.62
CA SER A 499 0.49 0.98 12.69
C SER A 499 0.04 0.74 14.13
N THR A 500 -1.10 1.34 14.49
CA THR A 500 -1.77 1.07 15.78
C THR A 500 -2.88 0.02 15.66
N THR A 501 -3.13 -0.48 14.45
CA THR A 501 -4.07 -1.58 14.17
C THR A 501 -3.31 -2.88 13.91
N GLU A 502 -3.90 -4.02 14.28
CA GLU A 502 -3.37 -5.34 13.93
C GLU A 502 -3.41 -5.59 12.40
N GLY A 503 -2.38 -6.23 11.86
CA GLY A 503 -2.26 -6.56 10.44
C GLY A 503 -1.01 -5.98 9.77
N ALA A 504 -0.73 -6.42 8.54
CA ALA A 504 0.31 -5.84 7.70
C ALA A 504 -0.29 -4.77 6.77
N PRO A 505 0.40 -3.65 6.51
CA PRO A 505 1.77 -3.34 6.94
C PRO A 505 1.88 -2.83 8.39
N THR A 506 2.95 -3.22 9.08
CA THR A 506 3.22 -2.77 10.48
C THR A 506 3.90 -1.41 10.55
N SER A 507 4.60 -1.01 9.48
CA SER A 507 5.22 0.31 9.33
C SER A 507 4.77 0.96 8.03
N GLY A 508 4.56 2.27 8.01
CA GLY A 508 4.10 2.98 6.83
C GLY A 508 3.90 4.47 7.11
N PHE A 509 2.96 5.07 6.38
CA PHE A 509 2.45 6.40 6.65
C PHE A 509 1.05 6.32 7.25
N PHE A 510 0.79 7.02 8.36
CA PHE A 510 -0.55 7.05 8.93
C PHE A 510 -1.60 7.48 7.91
N SER A 511 -2.71 6.74 7.83
CA SER A 511 -3.80 7.07 6.91
C SER A 511 -4.56 8.34 7.29
N ASN A 512 -4.55 8.70 8.58
CA ASN A 512 -5.26 9.84 9.15
C ASN A 512 -4.47 10.53 10.26
N ASP A 513 -4.67 11.85 10.36
CA ASP A 513 -4.19 12.65 11.49
C ASP A 513 -5.10 12.45 12.70
N ASN A 514 -6.42 12.33 12.48
CA ASN A 514 -7.39 12.07 13.55
C ASN A 514 -8.67 11.44 12.98
N ALA A 515 -9.21 10.44 13.66
CA ALA A 515 -10.50 9.84 13.30
C ALA A 515 -11.30 9.54 14.56
N SER A 516 -12.59 9.88 14.56
CA SER A 516 -13.46 9.68 15.71
C SER A 516 -14.91 9.51 15.29
N PHE A 517 -15.75 9.05 16.21
CA PHE A 517 -17.18 9.11 16.05
C PHE A 517 -17.86 9.58 17.34
N SER A 518 -19.06 10.13 17.20
CA SER A 518 -19.93 10.54 18.31
C SER A 518 -21.36 10.08 18.04
N TYR A 519 -22.13 9.85 19.10
CA TYR A 519 -23.52 9.41 19.02
C TYR A 519 -24.29 9.95 20.21
N LYS A 520 -25.62 9.76 20.18
CA LYS A 520 -26.48 10.00 21.34
C LYS A 520 -27.03 8.68 21.85
N GLU A 521 -27.00 8.49 23.15
CA GLU A 521 -27.68 7.40 23.83
C GLU A 521 -29.12 7.82 24.11
N CYS A 522 -30.07 7.18 23.44
CA CYS A 522 -31.49 7.41 23.64
C CYS A 522 -32.07 6.38 24.60
N THR A 523 -32.77 6.86 25.63
CA THR A 523 -33.51 6.01 26.57
C THR A 523 -34.99 5.99 26.18
N THR A 524 -35.52 4.78 26.01
CA THR A 524 -36.95 4.54 25.79
C THR A 524 -37.51 3.75 26.96
N VAL A 525 -38.69 4.14 27.43
CA VAL A 525 -39.41 3.46 28.49
C VAL A 525 -40.72 2.99 27.90
N ASN A 526 -40.96 1.68 27.87
CA ASN A 526 -42.12 1.08 27.21
C ASN A 526 -42.29 1.54 25.74
N ASN A 527 -41.18 1.62 24.99
CA ASN A 527 -41.12 2.13 23.61
C ASN A 527 -41.49 3.61 23.43
N VAL A 528 -41.56 4.40 24.53
CA VAL A 528 -41.71 5.85 24.48
C VAL A 528 -40.36 6.50 24.75
N LEU A 529 -39.88 7.31 23.80
CA LEU A 529 -38.64 8.07 23.92
C LEU A 529 -38.71 9.03 25.11
N GLN A 530 -37.83 8.87 26.08
CA GLN A 530 -37.74 9.75 27.25
C GLN A 530 -36.73 10.88 27.04
N GLY A 531 -35.64 10.60 26.32
CA GLY A 531 -34.59 11.57 26.06
C GLY A 531 -33.39 10.91 25.38
N CYS A 532 -32.49 11.75 24.85
CA CYS A 532 -31.25 11.32 24.24
C CYS A 532 -30.11 12.22 24.72
N GLU A 533 -29.08 11.63 25.30
CA GLU A 533 -27.90 12.35 25.80
C GLU A 533 -26.71 12.11 24.87
N PRO A 534 -25.87 13.13 24.59
CA PRO A 534 -24.67 12.95 23.79
C PRO A 534 -23.64 12.10 24.54
N HIS A 535 -22.99 11.20 23.82
CA HIS A 535 -21.81 10.48 24.28
C HIS A 535 -20.54 11.24 23.89
N GLU A 536 -19.49 11.13 24.70
CA GLU A 536 -18.18 11.70 24.37
C GLU A 536 -17.63 11.07 23.07
N PRO A 537 -16.86 11.82 22.27
CA PRO A 537 -16.27 11.28 21.05
C PRO A 537 -15.31 10.11 21.34
N VAL A 538 -15.47 9.02 20.60
CA VAL A 538 -14.61 7.83 20.65
C VAL A 538 -13.68 7.85 19.44
N TYR A 539 -12.39 7.58 19.66
CA TYR A 539 -11.34 7.72 18.64
C TYR A 539 -11.01 6.37 17.99
N PHE A 540 -10.84 6.37 16.66
CA PHE A 540 -10.35 5.20 15.94
C PHE A 540 -8.83 5.10 16.03
N LEU A 541 -8.34 3.87 15.89
CA LEU A 541 -6.92 3.60 15.67
C LEU A 541 -6.46 4.13 14.30
N HIS A 542 -5.15 4.29 14.17
CA HIS A 542 -4.42 4.80 13.00
C HIS A 542 -3.71 3.66 12.24
N PRO A 543 -4.34 3.07 11.21
CA PRO A 543 -3.65 2.18 10.29
C PRO A 543 -2.70 2.96 9.37
N VAL A 544 -1.67 2.28 8.87
CA VAL A 544 -0.67 2.86 7.95
C VAL A 544 -0.80 2.33 6.52
N ILE A 545 -0.34 3.11 5.55
CA ILE A 545 -0.22 2.72 4.14
C ILE A 545 1.23 2.81 3.66
N GLU A 546 1.60 1.97 2.71
CA GLU A 546 2.92 1.97 2.07
C GLU A 546 2.87 2.61 0.67
N THR A 547 4.03 3.02 0.19
CA THR A 547 4.22 3.54 -1.17
C THR A 547 4.78 2.44 -2.08
N ASP A 548 4.00 1.99 -3.08
CA ASP A 548 4.51 1.13 -4.15
C ASP A 548 4.89 1.98 -5.36
N PHE A 549 6.17 1.97 -5.71
CA PHE A 549 6.63 2.49 -7.00
C PHE A 549 6.83 1.34 -7.97
N ALA A 550 6.34 1.50 -9.20
CA ALA A 550 6.89 0.69 -10.29
C ALA A 550 8.32 1.18 -10.57
N ASP A 551 9.27 0.25 -10.52
CA ASP A 551 10.68 0.52 -10.81
C ASP A 551 10.84 1.15 -12.20
N ALA A 552 11.78 2.09 -12.32
CA ALA A 552 12.18 2.57 -13.64
C ALA A 552 13.02 1.49 -14.31
N SER A 553 12.95 1.39 -15.62
CA SER A 553 13.87 0.55 -16.37
C SER A 553 14.37 1.26 -17.61
N ILE A 554 15.62 1.00 -17.97
CA ILE A 554 16.16 1.34 -19.28
C ILE A 554 16.50 0.03 -20.00
N ASP A 555 15.97 -0.12 -21.21
CA ASP A 555 16.11 -1.36 -21.98
C ASP A 555 17.32 -1.31 -22.95
N SER A 556 17.96 -0.15 -23.12
CA SER A 556 18.99 0.04 -24.14
C SER A 556 20.12 0.98 -23.71
N LEU A 557 21.12 0.43 -23.01
CA LEU A 557 22.46 1.02 -23.00
C LEU A 557 23.29 0.38 -24.13
N GLN A 558 23.43 1.11 -25.24
CA GLN A 558 23.98 0.59 -26.49
C GLN A 558 25.36 1.16 -26.83
N VAL A 559 26.20 0.30 -27.39
CA VAL A 559 27.49 0.65 -27.99
C VAL A 559 27.46 0.33 -29.48
N LYS A 560 28.15 1.11 -30.29
CA LYS A 560 28.38 0.87 -31.71
C LYS A 560 29.86 0.68 -31.94
N LYS A 561 30.23 -0.48 -32.48
CA LYS A 561 31.60 -0.77 -32.89
C LYS A 561 31.74 -0.61 -34.40
N THR A 562 32.71 0.19 -34.83
CA THR A 562 33.17 0.30 -36.21
C THR A 562 34.63 -0.12 -36.33
N VAL A 563 35.01 -0.76 -37.45
CA VAL A 563 36.41 -0.97 -37.80
C VAL A 563 36.77 -0.45 -39.17
N GLU A 564 37.81 0.36 -39.16
CA GLU A 564 38.32 1.08 -40.32
C GLU A 564 39.68 0.55 -40.78
N GLY A 565 39.99 0.83 -42.04
CA GLY A 565 41.15 0.29 -42.75
C GLY A 565 40.76 -0.66 -43.88
N SER A 566 41.72 -0.98 -44.74
CA SER A 566 41.48 -1.75 -45.98
C SER A 566 40.96 -3.17 -45.74
N LYS A 567 41.22 -3.75 -44.56
CA LYS A 567 40.73 -5.10 -44.18
C LYS A 567 39.34 -5.07 -43.56
N GLY A 568 39.04 -4.03 -42.79
CA GLY A 568 37.88 -4.04 -41.91
C GLY A 568 37.98 -5.13 -40.83
N TRP A 569 36.82 -5.66 -40.43
CA TRP A 569 36.71 -6.79 -39.49
C TRP A 569 37.08 -8.13 -40.11
N GLY A 570 37.96 -8.89 -39.45
CA GLY A 570 38.27 -10.29 -39.76
C GLY A 570 37.14 -11.25 -39.35
N GLY A 571 37.08 -12.40 -40.02
CA GLY A 571 35.96 -13.36 -39.91
C GLY A 571 35.68 -13.90 -38.51
N ASN A 572 36.71 -14.01 -37.67
CA ASN A 572 36.62 -14.56 -36.31
C ASN A 572 36.82 -13.48 -35.24
N ASP A 573 36.81 -12.20 -35.63
CA ASP A 573 37.16 -11.14 -34.71
C ASP A 573 35.99 -10.83 -33.78
N THR A 574 36.35 -10.57 -32.52
CA THR A 574 35.41 -10.17 -31.49
C THR A 574 35.96 -8.99 -30.71
N PHE A 575 35.08 -8.11 -30.25
CA PHE A 575 35.42 -6.92 -29.47
C PHE A 575 34.56 -6.87 -28.22
N GLN A 576 35.20 -6.67 -27.06
CA GLN A 576 34.54 -6.69 -25.77
C GLN A 576 34.37 -5.27 -25.24
N PHE A 577 33.18 -4.99 -24.71
CA PHE A 577 32.83 -3.71 -24.09
C PHE A 577 32.42 -3.96 -22.65
N THR A 578 32.81 -3.05 -21.77
CA THR A 578 32.58 -3.13 -20.34
C THR A 578 31.80 -1.92 -19.88
N LEU A 579 30.68 -2.17 -19.22
CA LEU A 579 29.92 -1.21 -18.42
C LEU A 579 30.31 -1.42 -16.95
N LYS A 580 30.74 -0.37 -16.28
CA LYS A 580 31.13 -0.40 -14.87
C LYS A 580 30.27 0.59 -14.07
N ALA A 581 29.63 0.11 -13.01
CA ALA A 581 28.93 0.98 -12.07
C ALA A 581 29.92 1.78 -11.22
N ASP A 582 29.58 3.04 -10.94
CA ASP A 582 30.17 3.78 -9.83
C ASP A 582 29.36 3.53 -8.55
N GLY A 583 30.05 3.33 -7.43
CA GLY A 583 29.44 2.95 -6.16
C GLY A 583 28.52 1.72 -6.24
N ASN A 584 27.29 1.88 -5.77
CA ASN A 584 26.27 0.82 -5.73
C ASN A 584 25.19 0.99 -6.81
N ALA A 585 25.52 1.59 -7.95
CA ALA A 585 24.55 1.80 -9.03
C ALA A 585 23.96 0.45 -9.53
N PRO A 586 22.64 0.37 -9.80
CA PRO A 586 22.01 -0.86 -10.31
C PRO A 586 22.65 -1.34 -11.62
N MET A 587 22.80 -2.64 -11.79
CA MET A 587 23.49 -3.25 -12.94
C MET A 587 22.59 -4.23 -13.68
N PRO A 588 22.84 -4.51 -14.98
CA PRO A 588 22.08 -5.52 -15.73
C PRO A 588 22.39 -6.93 -15.22
N GLU A 589 21.52 -7.89 -15.54
CA GLU A 589 21.56 -9.27 -15.03
C GLU A 589 22.88 -10.01 -15.35
N ASN A 590 23.56 -9.66 -16.45
CA ASN A 590 24.84 -10.24 -16.84
C ASN A 590 26.05 -9.68 -16.07
N ALA A 591 25.84 -8.79 -15.09
CA ALA A 591 26.93 -8.18 -14.35
C ALA A 591 27.59 -9.14 -13.34
N GLN A 592 28.91 -9.07 -13.25
CA GLN A 592 29.72 -9.78 -12.28
C GLN A 592 30.66 -8.77 -11.60
N ASN A 593 30.70 -8.78 -10.27
CA ASN A 593 31.57 -7.90 -9.46
C ASN A 593 31.46 -6.40 -9.81
N GLY A 594 30.25 -5.90 -10.12
CA GLY A 594 30.01 -4.49 -10.44
C GLY A 594 30.32 -4.09 -11.89
N GLU A 595 30.62 -5.06 -12.76
CA GLU A 595 30.91 -4.85 -14.18
C GLU A 595 30.05 -5.77 -15.06
N ALA A 596 29.53 -5.25 -16.17
CA ALA A 596 28.81 -6.02 -17.18
C ALA A 596 29.58 -5.96 -18.49
N THR A 597 29.87 -7.12 -19.07
CA THR A 597 30.61 -7.23 -20.34
C THR A 597 29.73 -7.76 -21.45
N ILE A 598 29.87 -7.20 -22.64
CA ILE A 598 29.29 -7.74 -23.88
C ILE A 598 30.39 -7.93 -24.93
N THR A 599 30.22 -8.93 -25.78
CA THR A 599 31.17 -9.25 -26.85
C THR A 599 30.47 -9.17 -28.20
N LEU A 600 30.99 -8.36 -29.11
CA LEU A 600 30.48 -8.20 -30.47
C LEU A 600 31.36 -8.96 -31.46
N ALA A 601 30.76 -9.87 -32.22
CA ALA A 601 31.40 -10.60 -33.31
C ALA A 601 31.08 -9.97 -34.67
N LYS A 602 31.82 -10.37 -35.72
CA LYS A 602 31.68 -9.85 -37.09
C LYS A 602 30.22 -9.80 -37.61
N PRO A 603 29.68 -8.70 -38.20
CA PRO A 603 28.35 -8.76 -38.79
C PRO A 603 28.45 -9.49 -40.14
N GLU A 604 27.31 -9.96 -40.63
CA GLU A 604 27.25 -10.60 -41.95
C GLU A 604 27.66 -9.65 -43.09
N THR A 605 27.40 -8.35 -42.92
CA THR A 605 27.73 -7.31 -43.90
C THR A 605 28.31 -6.06 -43.23
N GLY A 606 29.34 -5.48 -43.83
CA GLY A 606 30.00 -4.26 -43.33
C GLY A 606 31.02 -4.50 -42.21
N ASN A 607 31.43 -3.39 -41.59
CA ASN A 607 32.39 -3.35 -40.47
C ASN A 607 31.80 -2.61 -39.25
N GLU A 608 30.48 -2.55 -39.16
CA GLU A 608 29.77 -1.88 -38.06
C GLU A 608 28.81 -2.86 -37.38
N GLN A 609 28.77 -2.85 -36.05
CA GLN A 609 27.89 -3.69 -35.24
C GLN A 609 27.43 -2.90 -34.00
N THR A 610 26.17 -3.06 -33.60
CA THR A 610 25.64 -2.45 -32.36
C THR A 610 25.39 -3.53 -31.31
N GLY A 611 25.75 -3.25 -30.06
CA GLY A 611 25.52 -4.07 -28.88
C GLY A 611 24.62 -3.41 -27.85
N ASN A 612 24.07 -4.18 -26.92
CA ASN A 612 23.28 -3.68 -25.79
C ASN A 612 23.71 -4.42 -24.51
N PHE A 613 23.93 -3.69 -23.42
CA PHE A 613 24.29 -4.25 -22.11
C PHE A 613 23.12 -4.94 -21.40
N GLY A 614 21.87 -4.73 -21.86
CA GLY A 614 20.67 -5.34 -21.29
C GLY A 614 19.89 -4.37 -20.41
N LYS A 615 18.80 -4.88 -19.83
CA LYS A 615 17.88 -4.11 -19.00
C LYS A 615 18.51 -3.78 -17.64
N ILE A 616 18.41 -2.52 -17.23
CA ILE A 616 18.76 -2.08 -15.87
C ILE A 616 17.50 -1.55 -15.19
N THR A 617 17.23 -2.05 -13.99
CA THR A 617 16.06 -1.70 -13.17
C THR A 617 16.47 -0.83 -12.00
N TYR A 618 15.74 0.25 -11.74
CA TYR A 618 16.01 1.21 -10.68
C TYR A 618 14.80 1.33 -9.76
N SER A 619 14.98 1.00 -8.49
CA SER A 619 13.94 1.04 -7.45
C SER A 619 14.02 2.27 -6.54
N GLN A 620 15.02 3.13 -6.72
CA GLN A 620 15.22 4.34 -5.93
C GLN A 620 15.48 5.56 -6.84
N ILE A 621 14.95 6.72 -6.46
CA ILE A 621 15.31 7.99 -7.10
C ILE A 621 16.79 8.28 -6.86
N GLY A 622 17.42 8.97 -7.79
CA GLY A 622 18.81 9.32 -7.66
C GLY A 622 19.50 9.49 -8.99
N THR A 623 20.77 9.81 -8.91
CA THR A 623 21.66 9.92 -10.06
C THR A 623 22.66 8.78 -9.99
N TYR A 624 22.64 7.93 -11.01
CA TYR A 624 23.50 6.76 -11.13
C TYR A 624 24.48 6.96 -12.27
N THR A 625 25.76 6.75 -11.99
CA THR A 625 26.83 6.97 -12.96
C THR A 625 27.47 5.64 -13.34
N TYR A 626 27.81 5.53 -14.62
CA TYR A 626 28.47 4.36 -15.18
C TYR A 626 29.60 4.80 -16.10
N THR A 627 30.64 3.98 -16.19
CA THR A 627 31.72 4.13 -17.18
C THR A 627 31.61 3.03 -18.23
N VAL A 628 31.67 3.39 -19.51
CA VAL A 628 31.67 2.45 -20.64
C VAL A 628 32.96 2.56 -21.43
N THR A 629 33.64 1.44 -21.61
CA THR A 629 34.94 1.34 -22.33
C THR A 629 35.00 0.10 -23.21
N GLU A 630 35.87 0.14 -24.22
CA GLU A 630 36.30 -1.07 -24.94
C GLU A 630 37.49 -1.71 -24.21
N THR A 631 37.44 -3.03 -24.04
CA THR A 631 38.58 -3.79 -23.51
C THR A 631 39.51 -4.15 -24.66
N ALA A 632 40.74 -3.66 -24.60
CA ALA A 632 41.75 -3.95 -25.62
C ALA A 632 42.05 -5.45 -25.69
N GLY A 633 41.89 -6.03 -26.88
CA GLY A 633 42.26 -7.41 -27.17
C GLY A 633 43.73 -7.56 -27.58
N ASP A 634 44.11 -8.76 -27.97
CA ASP A 634 45.45 -9.09 -28.47
C ASP A 634 45.58 -9.05 -30.00
N GLY A 635 44.49 -8.68 -30.69
CA GLY A 635 44.39 -8.63 -32.14
C GLY A 635 45.20 -7.51 -32.80
N SER A 636 45.29 -7.57 -34.13
CA SER A 636 46.05 -6.64 -34.98
C SER A 636 45.35 -5.29 -35.20
N TYR A 637 44.92 -4.65 -34.11
CA TYR A 637 44.14 -3.42 -34.13
C TYR A 637 44.80 -2.35 -33.28
N GLN A 638 44.67 -1.10 -33.71
CA GLN A 638 44.69 0.01 -32.77
C GLN A 638 43.30 0.06 -32.14
N TYR A 639 43.22 -0.34 -30.88
CA TYR A 639 41.97 -0.39 -30.14
C TYR A 639 41.54 1.02 -29.72
N SER A 640 40.24 1.27 -29.70
CA SER A 640 39.65 2.52 -29.27
C SER A 640 39.99 2.75 -27.80
N HIS A 641 40.47 3.94 -27.51
CA HIS A 641 40.60 4.46 -26.15
C HIS A 641 39.39 5.28 -25.72
N ALA A 642 38.28 5.23 -26.48
CA ALA A 642 37.11 5.99 -26.14
C ALA A 642 36.55 5.56 -24.77
N ALA A 643 36.11 6.54 -23.99
CA ALA A 643 35.52 6.31 -22.68
C ALA A 643 34.31 7.22 -22.50
N TYR A 644 33.20 6.64 -22.05
CA TYR A 644 31.94 7.34 -21.86
C TYR A 644 31.51 7.29 -20.40
N GLU A 645 31.11 8.44 -19.86
CA GLU A 645 30.38 8.54 -18.61
C GLU A 645 28.88 8.59 -18.94
N VAL A 646 28.11 7.65 -18.39
CA VAL A 646 26.67 7.58 -18.55
C VAL A 646 26.03 7.96 -17.23
N THR A 647 25.24 9.03 -17.24
CA THR A 647 24.47 9.48 -16.08
C THR A 647 22.99 9.14 -16.28
N VAL A 648 22.45 8.31 -15.41
CA VAL A 648 21.02 7.98 -15.36
C VAL A 648 20.39 8.74 -14.20
N THR A 649 19.54 9.70 -14.53
CA THR A 649 18.76 10.45 -13.54
C THR A 649 17.40 9.81 -13.40
N VAL A 650 17.14 9.18 -12.26
CA VAL A 650 15.85 8.59 -11.93
C VAL A 650 15.03 9.64 -11.19
N THR A 651 14.01 10.13 -11.89
CA THR A 651 13.07 11.13 -11.40
C THR A 651 11.68 10.53 -11.29
N ARG A 652 10.78 11.23 -10.62
CA ARG A 652 9.37 10.84 -10.54
C ARG A 652 8.65 11.19 -11.85
N ASP A 653 7.78 10.30 -12.30
CA ASP A 653 6.68 10.66 -13.19
C ASP A 653 5.37 10.75 -12.39
N ALA A 654 4.96 12.00 -12.14
CA ALA A 654 3.75 12.34 -11.39
C ALA A 654 2.47 11.78 -12.02
N THR A 655 2.48 11.56 -13.34
CA THR A 655 1.30 11.16 -14.10
C THR A 655 1.12 9.64 -14.10
N SER A 656 2.23 8.91 -14.20
CA SER A 656 2.22 7.44 -14.29
C SER A 656 2.45 6.71 -12.97
N ARG A 657 2.66 7.44 -11.87
CA ARG A 657 2.91 6.87 -10.51
C ARG A 657 4.06 5.86 -10.53
N SER A 658 5.09 6.16 -11.31
CA SER A 658 6.26 5.32 -11.51
C SER A 658 7.55 6.13 -11.42
N LEU A 659 8.68 5.44 -11.26
CA LEU A 659 9.98 6.03 -11.48
C LEU A 659 10.25 6.15 -12.98
N LYS A 660 10.87 7.26 -13.39
CA LYS A 660 11.27 7.53 -14.77
C LYS A 660 12.78 7.75 -14.82
N ALA A 661 13.47 6.92 -15.60
CA ALA A 661 14.88 7.07 -15.87
C ALA A 661 15.12 7.95 -17.11
N ALA A 662 15.97 8.97 -16.97
CA ALA A 662 16.49 9.77 -18.08
C ALA A 662 18.00 9.52 -18.21
N VAL A 663 18.46 9.16 -19.41
CA VAL A 663 19.86 8.85 -19.68
C VAL A 663 20.53 10.04 -20.34
N ALA A 664 21.68 10.45 -19.81
CA ALA A 664 22.61 11.38 -20.43
C ALA A 664 23.96 10.69 -20.61
N VAL A 665 24.61 10.92 -21.75
CA VAL A 665 25.89 10.32 -22.10
C VAL A 665 26.89 11.44 -22.35
N GLN A 666 28.09 11.29 -21.81
CA GLN A 666 29.21 12.19 -22.03
C GLN A 666 30.43 11.39 -22.47
N GLN A 667 30.97 11.69 -23.65
CA GLN A 667 32.28 11.16 -24.01
C GLN A 667 33.35 11.95 -23.24
N THR A 668 34.20 11.23 -22.53
CA THR A 668 35.33 11.80 -21.76
C THR A 668 36.64 11.68 -22.52
N HIS A 669 36.79 10.62 -23.33
CA HIS A 669 37.94 10.39 -24.19
C HIS A 669 37.49 9.87 -25.56
N GLY A 670 38.16 10.28 -26.63
CA GLY A 670 37.96 9.77 -27.99
C GLY A 670 38.79 8.51 -28.30
N ASP A 671 38.65 7.98 -29.51
CA ASP A 671 39.30 6.73 -29.93
C ASP A 671 40.84 6.78 -29.83
N GLU A 672 41.44 7.97 -29.99
CA GLU A 672 42.89 8.23 -29.90
C GLU A 672 43.33 8.70 -28.50
N ALA A 673 42.50 8.48 -27.47
CA ALA A 673 42.71 8.89 -26.08
C ALA A 673 42.78 10.42 -25.86
N ASN A 674 42.32 11.23 -26.82
CA ASN A 674 42.20 12.67 -26.65
C ASN A 674 41.00 13.00 -25.74
N ASP A 675 41.15 14.00 -24.88
CA ASP A 675 40.02 14.54 -24.10
C ASP A 675 38.99 15.17 -25.06
N THR A 676 37.75 14.68 -24.98
CA THR A 676 36.61 15.15 -25.79
C THR A 676 35.50 15.78 -24.95
N THR A 677 35.80 16.07 -23.68
CA THR A 677 34.84 16.64 -22.72
C THR A 677 34.23 17.93 -23.26
N GLY A 678 32.92 17.92 -23.52
CA GLY A 678 32.16 19.09 -23.97
C GLY A 678 31.87 19.15 -25.47
N ASP A 679 32.25 18.15 -26.27
CA ASP A 679 31.82 18.02 -27.67
C ASP A 679 30.38 17.45 -27.76
N PRO A 680 29.39 18.23 -28.23
CA PRO A 680 28.01 17.75 -28.31
C PRO A 680 27.79 16.66 -29.37
N GLN A 681 28.65 16.51 -30.40
CA GLN A 681 28.50 15.44 -31.38
C GLN A 681 28.90 14.06 -30.82
N ALA A 682 29.79 14.04 -29.82
CA ALA A 682 30.27 12.82 -29.18
C ALA A 682 29.30 12.27 -28.11
N ASN A 683 28.37 13.08 -27.63
CA ASN A 683 27.46 12.76 -26.52
C ASN A 683 26.16 12.09 -26.99
N THR A 684 26.28 11.08 -27.85
CA THR A 684 25.14 10.41 -28.49
C THR A 684 25.04 8.92 -28.14
N MET A 685 23.83 8.38 -28.29
CA MET A 685 23.55 6.95 -28.18
C MET A 685 23.21 6.40 -29.58
N PRO A 686 23.77 5.24 -30.01
CA PRO A 686 24.71 4.38 -29.28
C PRO A 686 26.11 4.99 -29.15
N MET A 687 26.82 4.66 -28.06
CA MET A 687 28.21 5.10 -27.81
C MET A 687 29.16 4.49 -28.84
N ALA A 688 29.86 5.32 -29.62
CA ALA A 688 30.68 4.86 -30.73
C ALA A 688 32.12 4.54 -30.32
N PHE A 689 32.66 3.44 -30.84
CA PHE A 689 34.04 3.01 -30.66
C PHE A 689 34.61 2.59 -32.01
N VAL A 690 35.74 3.14 -32.42
CA VAL A 690 36.39 2.85 -33.71
C VAL A 690 37.74 2.19 -33.47
N ASN A 691 37.93 0.97 -33.99
CA ASN A 691 39.30 0.41 -34.10
C ASN A 691 39.82 0.59 -35.51
N GLN A 692 41.10 0.84 -35.64
CA GLN A 692 41.77 0.87 -36.93
C GLN A 692 42.62 -0.38 -37.12
N ASN A 693 42.65 -0.93 -38.33
CA ASN A 693 43.62 -1.98 -38.68
C ASN A 693 45.04 -1.44 -38.44
N ALA A 694 45.87 -2.17 -37.67
CA ALA A 694 47.24 -1.73 -37.40
C ALA A 694 48.13 -1.83 -38.66
N MET A 695 48.93 -0.79 -38.90
CA MET A 695 49.91 -0.71 -39.99
C MET A 695 51.32 -0.56 -39.42
N VAL A 696 52.33 -0.96 -40.18
CA VAL A 696 53.75 -0.75 -39.87
C VAL A 696 54.43 -0.06 -41.03
N THR A 697 55.28 0.91 -40.73
CA THR A 697 56.02 1.67 -41.74
C THR A 697 57.37 1.00 -42.04
N LEU A 698 57.70 0.89 -43.33
CA LEU A 698 59.07 0.75 -43.81
C LEU A 698 59.58 2.16 -44.14
N ASP A 699 60.64 2.57 -43.45
CA ASP A 699 61.15 3.94 -43.54
C ASP A 699 61.60 4.30 -44.96
N ALA A 700 61.43 5.58 -45.31
CA ALA A 700 61.93 6.16 -46.55
C ALA A 700 63.43 5.88 -46.74
N GLY A 701 63.86 5.62 -47.98
CA GLY A 701 65.26 5.34 -48.27
C GLY A 701 65.75 3.96 -47.82
N THR A 702 64.85 3.03 -47.46
CA THR A 702 65.25 1.65 -47.12
C THR A 702 65.61 0.82 -48.36
N ILE A 703 64.94 1.08 -49.50
CA ILE A 703 65.14 0.34 -50.76
C ILE A 703 65.95 1.20 -51.73
N GLY A 704 67.06 0.65 -52.24
CA GLY A 704 67.98 1.29 -53.18
C GLY A 704 68.11 0.59 -54.52
N VAL A 705 68.65 1.32 -55.49
CA VAL A 705 69.07 0.81 -56.79
C VAL A 705 70.56 1.09 -56.96
N LYS A 706 71.31 0.05 -57.33
CA LYS A 706 72.70 0.18 -57.76
C LYS A 706 72.79 0.00 -59.26
N LYS A 707 73.30 1.02 -59.95
CA LYS A 707 73.39 1.07 -61.41
C LYS A 707 74.83 1.04 -61.86
N THR A 708 75.15 0.18 -62.82
CA THR A 708 76.45 0.13 -63.51
C THR A 708 76.26 0.34 -65.00
N VAL A 709 77.14 1.13 -65.62
CA VAL A 709 77.18 1.35 -67.07
C VAL A 709 78.51 0.84 -67.63
N ASN A 710 78.45 -0.09 -68.58
CA ASN A 710 79.62 -0.66 -69.24
C ASN A 710 79.71 -0.20 -70.70
N GLY A 711 80.94 -0.07 -71.21
CA GLY A 711 81.22 0.17 -72.63
C GLY A 711 81.38 1.64 -73.04
N THR A 712 81.00 2.60 -72.20
CA THR A 712 81.22 4.04 -72.42
C THR A 712 81.13 4.82 -71.12
N ASP A 713 81.75 6.00 -71.07
CA ASP A 713 81.38 7.05 -70.12
C ASP A 713 80.08 7.72 -70.61
N THR A 714 79.20 8.16 -69.71
CA THR A 714 77.93 8.81 -70.09
C THR A 714 77.41 9.78 -69.04
N ASP A 715 76.81 10.88 -69.51
CA ASP A 715 76.01 11.81 -68.68
C ASP A 715 74.50 11.49 -68.76
N GLN A 716 74.14 10.28 -69.20
CA GLN A 716 72.75 9.87 -69.33
C GLN A 716 72.13 9.54 -67.96
N ASP A 717 70.92 10.06 -67.74
CA ASP A 717 70.10 9.72 -66.59
C ASP A 717 69.43 8.34 -66.74
N PHE A 718 69.35 7.59 -65.64
CA PHE A 718 68.61 6.32 -65.58
C PHE A 718 67.51 6.39 -64.54
N ALA A 719 66.29 6.05 -64.95
CA ALA A 719 65.11 6.05 -64.08
C ALA A 719 64.61 4.63 -63.79
N PHE A 720 64.01 4.45 -62.62
CA PHE A 720 63.52 3.18 -62.11
C PHE A 720 62.16 3.36 -61.46
N THR A 721 61.27 2.41 -61.69
CA THR A 721 59.93 2.38 -61.09
C THR A 721 59.79 1.16 -60.18
N MET A 722 59.35 1.39 -58.95
CA MET A 722 58.99 0.37 -57.96
C MET A 722 57.46 0.26 -57.84
N THR A 723 56.92 -0.95 -57.94
CA THR A 723 55.49 -1.26 -57.77
C THR A 723 55.26 -2.39 -56.77
N ALA A 724 54.11 -2.39 -56.10
CA ALA A 724 53.69 -3.53 -55.28
C ALA A 724 52.96 -4.56 -56.14
N THR A 725 53.24 -5.84 -55.93
CA THR A 725 52.69 -6.96 -56.72
C THR A 725 52.27 -8.13 -55.84
N GLY A 726 51.48 -9.05 -56.40
CA GLY A 726 50.92 -10.20 -55.69
C GLY A 726 49.55 -9.93 -55.07
N ASN A 727 49.01 -10.93 -54.36
CA ASN A 727 47.62 -10.92 -53.86
C ASN A 727 47.36 -9.84 -52.80
N ASN A 728 48.41 -9.36 -52.13
CA ASN A 728 48.36 -8.31 -51.11
C ASN A 728 48.94 -6.97 -51.58
N ALA A 729 49.10 -6.77 -52.90
CA ALA A 729 49.59 -5.50 -53.44
C ALA A 729 48.71 -4.31 -53.04
N GLY A 730 47.38 -4.50 -53.01
CA GLY A 730 46.42 -3.47 -52.59
C GLY A 730 46.43 -3.15 -51.09
N ASP A 731 47.14 -3.95 -50.27
CA ASP A 731 47.32 -3.70 -48.84
C ASP A 731 48.58 -2.85 -48.54
N VAL A 732 49.36 -2.48 -49.57
CA VAL A 732 50.51 -1.56 -49.43
C VAL A 732 50.03 -0.13 -49.63
N LYS A 733 50.25 0.72 -48.63
CA LYS A 733 49.87 2.13 -48.69
C LYS A 733 51.08 3.01 -49.02
N TRP A 734 50.96 3.71 -50.13
CA TRP A 734 51.90 4.70 -50.65
C TRP A 734 51.68 6.07 -49.95
N PRO A 735 52.69 6.95 -49.90
CA PRO A 735 52.60 8.19 -49.13
C PRO A 735 51.56 9.17 -49.65
N ASN A 736 51.26 9.17 -50.96
CA ASN A 736 50.28 10.07 -51.57
C ASN A 736 48.99 9.33 -51.96
N ALA A 737 47.84 9.99 -51.77
CA ALA A 737 46.55 9.43 -52.15
C ALA A 737 46.49 9.13 -53.66
N GLY A 738 46.12 7.89 -54.02
CA GLY A 738 46.04 7.44 -55.41
C GLY A 738 47.37 7.04 -56.05
N GLN A 739 48.50 7.13 -55.33
CA GLN A 739 49.80 6.64 -55.79
C GLN A 739 49.82 5.10 -55.79
N ALA A 740 50.41 4.49 -56.82
CA ALA A 740 50.53 3.03 -56.97
C ALA A 740 51.98 2.56 -57.22
N SER A 741 52.92 3.50 -57.32
CA SER A 741 54.33 3.24 -57.62
C SER A 741 55.21 4.36 -57.07
N SER A 742 56.49 4.08 -56.85
CA SER A 742 57.53 5.07 -56.55
C SER A 742 58.56 5.10 -57.67
N THR A 743 59.07 6.28 -57.99
CA THR A 743 60.10 6.46 -59.03
C THR A 743 61.40 6.97 -58.44
N LEU A 744 62.51 6.63 -59.09
CA LEU A 744 63.86 7.00 -58.70
C LEU A 744 64.66 7.31 -59.97
N GLN A 745 65.45 8.39 -59.97
CA GLN A 745 66.32 8.75 -61.08
C GLN A 745 67.75 8.97 -60.58
N ILE A 746 68.74 8.47 -61.32
CA ILE A 746 70.16 8.69 -61.09
C ILE A 746 70.66 9.60 -62.20
N THR A 747 71.10 10.81 -61.85
CA THR A 747 71.49 11.87 -62.81
C THR A 747 73.00 12.15 -62.83
N ASP A 748 73.79 11.40 -62.07
CA ASP A 748 75.23 11.63 -61.99
C ASP A 748 75.96 10.96 -63.17
N SER A 749 76.97 11.62 -63.73
CA SER A 749 77.79 11.12 -64.85
C SER A 749 78.51 9.79 -64.57
N PHE A 750 78.25 8.73 -65.33
CA PHE A 750 78.87 7.41 -65.14
C PHE A 750 80.21 7.30 -65.89
N THR A 751 81.26 6.88 -65.19
CA THR A 751 82.48 6.36 -65.82
C THR A 751 82.27 4.88 -66.19
N ASN A 752 82.89 4.40 -67.27
CA ASN A 752 82.77 3.01 -67.71
C ASN A 752 83.15 2.02 -66.59
N GLY A 753 82.19 1.18 -66.21
CA GLY A 753 82.31 0.18 -65.14
C GLY A 753 82.03 0.70 -63.73
N GLU A 754 81.77 2.01 -63.57
CA GLU A 754 81.43 2.61 -62.28
C GLU A 754 80.01 2.23 -61.84
N GLN A 755 79.86 1.90 -60.56
CA GLN A 755 78.56 1.63 -59.93
C GLN A 755 78.14 2.85 -59.10
N LYS A 756 76.89 3.29 -59.28
CA LYS A 756 76.26 4.33 -58.47
C LYS A 756 75.03 3.82 -57.76
N GLU A 757 74.76 4.37 -56.58
CA GLU A 757 73.62 3.98 -55.75
C GLU A 757 72.71 5.19 -55.49
N ALA A 758 71.40 4.98 -55.64
CA ALA A 758 70.39 5.92 -55.19
C ALA A 758 69.24 5.15 -54.51
N LYS A 759 68.40 5.85 -53.74
CA LYS A 759 67.34 5.22 -52.94
C LYS A 759 65.98 5.86 -53.18
N PHE A 760 64.93 5.04 -53.14
CA PHE A 760 63.57 5.52 -53.24
C PHE A 760 63.23 6.38 -52.01
N ALA A 761 62.63 7.55 -52.24
CA ALA A 761 62.34 8.51 -51.18
C ALA A 761 61.05 8.22 -50.39
N ASP A 762 60.20 7.32 -50.90
CA ASP A 762 58.90 7.04 -50.30
C ASP A 762 59.00 6.08 -49.09
N ALA A 763 58.34 6.45 -47.99
CA ALA A 763 58.03 5.54 -46.90
C ALA A 763 56.76 4.75 -47.25
N LEU A 764 56.74 3.45 -46.94
CA LEU A 764 55.62 2.57 -47.28
C LEU A 764 54.98 1.99 -46.02
N GLU A 765 53.66 1.99 -45.94
CA GLU A 765 52.93 1.36 -44.84
C GLU A 765 52.40 -0.01 -45.27
N PHE A 766 52.63 -1.01 -44.41
CA PHE A 766 52.21 -2.39 -44.60
C PHE A 766 51.27 -2.80 -43.49
N LYS A 767 50.22 -3.52 -43.85
CA LYS A 767 49.30 -4.09 -42.89
C LYS A 767 49.97 -5.18 -42.07
N VAL A 768 49.71 -5.18 -40.77
CA VAL A 768 50.27 -6.19 -39.88
C VAL A 768 49.42 -7.49 -39.94
N PRO A 769 50.04 -8.67 -39.80
CA PRO A 769 49.35 -9.95 -39.64
C PRO A 769 48.31 -9.94 -38.53
N SER A 770 47.33 -10.85 -38.61
CA SER A 770 46.19 -10.90 -37.66
C SER A 770 46.60 -11.29 -36.24
N SER A 771 47.78 -11.92 -36.08
CA SER A 771 48.33 -12.37 -34.79
C SER A 771 49.81 -12.03 -34.68
N LYS A 772 50.26 -11.69 -33.46
CA LYS A 772 51.68 -11.41 -33.12
C LYS A 772 52.63 -12.58 -33.42
N THR A 773 52.13 -13.80 -33.58
CA THR A 773 52.93 -14.98 -33.91
C THR A 773 53.09 -15.22 -35.42
N GLU A 774 52.31 -14.52 -36.24
CA GLU A 774 52.34 -14.65 -37.70
C GLU A 774 53.34 -13.70 -38.35
N THR A 775 53.70 -13.98 -39.60
CA THR A 775 54.57 -13.14 -40.42
C THR A 775 53.90 -12.93 -41.77
N ALA A 776 53.83 -11.69 -42.23
CA ALA A 776 53.32 -11.33 -43.56
C ALA A 776 54.47 -10.96 -44.48
N THR A 777 54.34 -11.31 -45.77
CA THR A 777 55.34 -11.00 -46.79
C THR A 777 54.69 -10.24 -47.94
N TYR A 778 55.28 -9.11 -48.31
CA TYR A 778 54.86 -8.27 -49.42
C TYR A 778 55.92 -8.29 -50.51
N THR A 779 55.49 -8.27 -51.77
CA THR A 779 56.40 -8.34 -52.93
C THR A 779 56.41 -7.00 -53.65
N LEU A 780 57.56 -6.34 -53.68
CA LEU A 780 57.82 -5.14 -54.46
C LEU A 780 58.68 -5.49 -55.67
N GLN A 781 58.35 -4.94 -56.82
CA GLN A 781 59.09 -5.13 -58.07
C GLN A 781 59.68 -3.80 -58.53
N VAL A 782 60.98 -3.81 -58.82
CA VAL A 782 61.71 -2.66 -59.38
C VAL A 782 62.08 -2.97 -60.82
N LYS A 783 61.78 -2.04 -61.72
CA LYS A 783 62.11 -2.12 -63.14
C LYS A 783 62.83 -0.86 -63.57
N GLU A 784 63.83 -1.00 -64.44
CA GLU A 784 64.45 0.14 -65.12
C GLU A 784 63.55 0.67 -66.24
N ASP A 785 63.33 1.98 -66.24
CA ASP A 785 62.48 2.65 -67.20
C ASP A 785 63.15 2.69 -68.58
N SER A 786 62.35 2.66 -69.64
CA SER A 786 62.82 2.63 -71.04
C SER A 786 63.62 1.39 -71.47
N ALA A 787 63.79 0.38 -70.60
CA ALA A 787 64.50 -0.86 -70.95
C ALA A 787 63.82 -1.64 -72.10
N ASP A 788 62.52 -1.46 -72.30
CA ASP A 788 61.77 -2.12 -73.38
C ASP A 788 61.99 -1.46 -74.76
N ASN A 789 62.55 -0.24 -74.81
CA ASN A 789 62.85 0.48 -76.05
C ASN A 789 64.09 1.39 -75.90
N PRO A 790 65.29 0.80 -75.79
CA PRO A 790 66.50 1.55 -75.50
C PRO A 790 66.96 2.40 -76.71
N PRO A 791 67.64 3.55 -76.48
CA PRO A 791 68.24 4.32 -77.56
C PRO A 791 69.26 3.50 -78.38
N ALA A 792 69.44 3.85 -79.65
CA ALA A 792 70.36 3.14 -80.53
C ALA A 792 71.79 3.06 -79.96
N GLY A 793 72.36 1.86 -79.92
CA GLY A 793 73.67 1.58 -79.33
C GLY A 793 73.64 1.17 -77.86
N TRP A 794 72.48 1.18 -77.19
CA TRP A 794 72.35 0.75 -75.80
C TRP A 794 71.65 -0.60 -75.63
N ASN A 795 72.19 -1.43 -74.75
CA ASN A 795 71.55 -2.62 -74.21
C ASN A 795 71.20 -2.36 -72.74
N TYR A 796 69.91 -2.16 -72.46
CA TYR A 796 69.41 -1.91 -71.11
C TYR A 796 69.15 -3.23 -70.37
N ASP A 797 69.25 -3.21 -69.03
CA ASP A 797 68.81 -4.33 -68.19
C ASP A 797 67.28 -4.38 -68.16
N THR A 798 66.70 -5.37 -68.84
CA THR A 798 65.25 -5.57 -68.93
C THR A 798 64.66 -6.40 -67.78
N SER A 799 65.48 -6.82 -66.82
CA SER A 799 65.01 -7.66 -65.73
C SER A 799 64.16 -6.90 -64.72
N VAL A 800 63.14 -7.57 -64.19
CA VAL A 800 62.36 -7.08 -63.04
C VAL A 800 62.99 -7.67 -61.78
N LYS A 801 63.46 -6.80 -60.88
CA LYS A 801 64.07 -7.22 -59.61
C LYS A 801 63.02 -7.24 -58.51
N THR A 802 63.10 -8.24 -57.65
CA THR A 802 62.13 -8.43 -56.55
C THR A 802 62.74 -8.04 -55.22
N VAL A 803 62.01 -7.26 -54.43
CA VAL A 803 62.28 -6.96 -53.02
C VAL A 803 61.13 -7.53 -52.19
N THR A 804 61.46 -8.36 -51.20
CA THR A 804 60.47 -8.90 -50.26
C THR A 804 60.48 -8.08 -48.98
N VAL A 805 59.32 -7.53 -48.60
CA VAL A 805 59.13 -6.88 -47.30
C VAL A 805 58.48 -7.86 -46.35
N THR A 806 59.18 -8.16 -45.25
CA THR A 806 58.68 -9.04 -44.19
C THR A 806 58.17 -8.21 -43.03
N VAL A 807 56.92 -8.41 -42.63
CA VAL A 807 56.28 -7.80 -41.47
C VAL A 807 56.15 -8.82 -40.35
N LYS A 808 56.79 -8.55 -39.21
CA LYS A 808 56.83 -9.44 -38.04
C LYS A 808 56.73 -8.65 -36.73
N TYR A 809 56.14 -9.25 -35.70
CA TYR A 809 56.15 -8.67 -34.35
C TYR A 809 57.48 -8.96 -33.66
N ASP A 810 58.16 -7.91 -33.21
CA ASP A 810 59.37 -8.01 -32.39
C ASP A 810 58.97 -8.03 -30.92
N MET A 811 59.03 -9.21 -30.28
CA MET A 811 58.69 -9.39 -28.86
C MET A 811 59.66 -8.67 -27.91
N THR A 812 60.87 -8.32 -28.37
CA THR A 812 61.85 -7.61 -27.53
C THR A 812 61.59 -6.11 -27.49
N GLN A 813 61.11 -5.56 -28.61
CA GLN A 813 60.77 -4.14 -28.74
C GLN A 813 59.27 -3.88 -28.56
N ASN A 814 58.47 -4.94 -28.36
CA ASN A 814 57.01 -4.92 -28.22
C ASN A 814 56.29 -4.18 -29.35
N LYS A 815 56.82 -4.25 -30.59
CA LYS A 815 56.28 -3.54 -31.76
C LYS A 815 56.37 -4.35 -33.05
N TRP A 816 55.51 -4.02 -34.02
CA TRP A 816 55.62 -4.52 -35.39
C TRP A 816 56.81 -3.88 -36.11
N ILE A 817 57.53 -4.68 -36.89
CA ILE A 817 58.65 -4.22 -37.73
C ILE A 817 58.45 -4.67 -39.18
N ALA A 818 58.76 -3.78 -40.13
CA ALA A 818 58.84 -4.10 -41.56
C ALA A 818 60.31 -4.12 -41.98
N THR A 819 60.73 -5.14 -42.73
CA THR A 819 62.12 -5.28 -43.18
C THR A 819 62.18 -5.69 -44.64
N ALA A 820 62.89 -4.92 -45.47
CA ALA A 820 63.09 -5.21 -46.89
C ALA A 820 64.31 -6.10 -47.12
N THR A 821 64.19 -7.06 -48.05
CA THR A 821 65.31 -7.93 -48.47
C THR A 821 65.18 -8.27 -49.96
N PRO A 822 66.22 -7.99 -50.79
CA PRO A 822 67.42 -7.20 -50.48
C PRO A 822 67.09 -5.71 -50.26
N THR A 823 67.96 -4.97 -49.59
CA THR A 823 67.82 -3.50 -49.41
C THR A 823 68.29 -2.70 -50.62
N SER A 824 69.01 -3.32 -51.57
CA SER A 824 69.38 -2.72 -52.85
C SER A 824 69.30 -3.74 -53.98
N VAL A 825 68.81 -3.33 -55.14
CA VAL A 825 68.77 -4.15 -56.37
C VAL A 825 69.74 -3.61 -57.42
N GLU A 826 70.32 -4.48 -58.24
CA GLU A 826 71.40 -4.12 -59.18
C GLU A 826 70.97 -4.17 -60.64
N PHE A 827 71.30 -3.15 -61.43
CA PHE A 827 71.02 -3.09 -62.87
C PHE A 827 72.30 -2.76 -63.63
N THR A 828 72.53 -3.39 -64.79
CA THR A 828 73.73 -3.15 -65.62
C THR A 828 73.37 -2.89 -67.07
N ASN A 829 73.67 -1.68 -67.57
CA ASN A 829 73.52 -1.37 -69.00
C ASN A 829 74.86 -1.49 -69.71
N THR A 830 74.83 -1.84 -71.00
CA THR A 830 76.02 -1.91 -71.84
C THR A 830 75.84 -1.11 -73.11
N TRP A 831 76.77 -0.21 -73.41
CA TRP A 831 76.84 0.48 -74.69
C TRP A 831 77.69 -0.29 -75.69
N VAL A 832 77.23 -0.37 -76.94
CA VAL A 832 77.91 -1.02 -78.06
C VAL A 832 77.99 -0.05 -79.24
N ALA A 833 79.21 0.28 -79.66
CA ALA A 833 79.45 1.19 -80.79
C ALA A 833 78.88 0.63 -82.10
N VAL A 834 77.97 1.36 -82.73
CA VAL A 834 77.48 1.05 -84.08
C VAL A 834 78.39 1.76 -85.10
N SER A 835 79.18 1.02 -85.88
CA SER A 835 80.05 1.61 -86.90
C SER A 835 79.23 2.10 -88.10
N ASN A 836 79.27 3.41 -88.39
CA ASN A 836 78.77 3.96 -89.65
C ASN A 836 79.69 3.55 -90.81
N LEU A 837 79.24 2.66 -91.68
CA LEU A 837 79.70 2.63 -93.07
C LEU A 837 79.11 3.86 -93.81
N PRO A 838 79.86 4.52 -94.71
CA PRO A 838 79.45 5.79 -95.31
C PRO A 838 78.33 5.55 -96.36
N LEU A 839 77.30 6.39 -96.32
CA LEU A 839 76.23 6.39 -97.31
C LEU A 839 76.71 6.93 -98.67
N THR A 840 76.28 6.28 -99.75
CA THR A 840 75.87 6.73 -101.12
C THR A 840 76.36 5.68 -102.14
N GLY A 841 75.61 5.20 -103.13
CA GLY A 841 74.24 5.43 -103.58
C GLY A 841 73.88 4.38 -104.66
N GLU A 842 72.59 4.37 -105.03
CA GLU A 842 71.93 3.78 -106.21
C GLU A 842 72.20 2.31 -106.61
N GLY A 843 71.15 1.48 -106.44
CA GLY A 843 70.91 0.33 -107.32
C GLY A 843 70.53 -0.98 -106.63
N GLY A 844 69.23 -1.18 -106.37
CA GLY A 844 68.55 -2.46 -106.63
C GLY A 844 68.61 -3.61 -105.60
N ALA A 845 67.41 -4.05 -105.23
CA ALA A 845 66.99 -5.44 -104.90
C ALA A 845 67.36 -6.07 -103.53
N THR A 846 66.32 -6.13 -102.68
CA THR A 846 65.74 -7.24 -101.86
C THR A 846 66.52 -8.53 -101.48
N PRO A 847 66.07 -9.21 -100.39
CA PRO A 847 66.90 -9.91 -99.41
C PRO A 847 66.98 -11.42 -99.62
N MET A 848 68.15 -12.01 -99.38
CA MET A 848 68.33 -13.32 -98.75
C MET A 848 69.82 -13.64 -98.58
N LEU A 849 70.18 -14.09 -97.38
CA LEU A 849 71.23 -15.07 -97.13
C LEU A 849 72.70 -14.62 -97.29
N TRP A 850 73.33 -14.26 -96.16
CA TRP A 850 74.59 -14.89 -95.72
C TRP A 850 74.59 -15.05 -94.20
N LEU A 851 73.76 -15.99 -93.75
CA LEU A 851 74.21 -16.98 -92.78
C LEU A 851 75.44 -17.67 -93.39
N ALA A 852 76.65 -17.35 -92.92
CA ALA A 852 77.78 -18.29 -92.72
C ALA A 852 79.12 -17.55 -92.52
N ILE A 853 79.28 -16.85 -91.39
CA ILE A 853 80.54 -16.78 -90.62
C ILE A 853 80.07 -16.57 -89.16
N GLY A 854 79.75 -17.59 -88.37
CA GLY A 854 80.47 -18.85 -88.26
C GLY A 854 81.50 -18.71 -87.13
N GLY A 855 81.03 -18.94 -85.91
CA GLY A 855 81.83 -19.60 -84.87
C GLY A 855 82.77 -18.71 -84.06
N GLY A 856 82.55 -18.75 -82.75
CA GLY A 856 83.63 -18.62 -81.78
C GLY A 856 83.46 -17.47 -80.81
N LEU A 857 83.50 -17.83 -79.53
CA LEU A 857 83.73 -16.99 -78.35
C LEU A 857 82.46 -16.51 -77.63
N GLY A 858 82.10 -17.32 -76.63
CA GLY A 858 81.03 -17.08 -75.66
C GLY A 858 80.69 -18.32 -74.83
N ALA A 859 81.14 -19.50 -75.25
CA ALA A 859 81.11 -20.73 -74.46
C ALA A 859 82.49 -21.02 -73.86
N LEU A 860 82.89 -20.23 -72.84
CA LEU A 860 84.04 -20.52 -71.97
C LEU A 860 83.86 -19.84 -70.61
N ALA A 861 82.83 -20.27 -69.88
CA ALA A 861 82.71 -20.10 -68.43
C ALA A 861 81.83 -21.23 -67.85
N LEU A 862 82.21 -22.48 -68.16
CA LEU A 862 81.83 -23.67 -67.41
C LEU A 862 83.13 -24.23 -66.81
N LEU A 863 83.27 -24.16 -65.48
CA LEU A 863 83.84 -25.16 -64.56
C LEU A 863 84.50 -24.55 -63.31
N ALA A 864 84.30 -25.24 -62.19
CA ALA A 864 84.80 -25.06 -60.81
C ALA A 864 83.98 -24.08 -59.94
N ALA A 865 83.31 -24.47 -58.85
CA ALA A 865 83.22 -25.72 -58.06
C ALA A 865 81.85 -25.72 -57.35
N GLY A 866 81.12 -26.79 -57.05
CA GLY A 866 81.47 -28.20 -56.85
C GLY A 866 81.01 -28.62 -55.45
N GLY A 867 79.94 -29.41 -55.32
CA GLY A 867 79.55 -30.01 -54.02
C GLY A 867 78.08 -30.40 -53.87
N ALA A 868 77.53 -31.21 -54.78
CA ALA A 868 76.21 -31.80 -54.63
C ALA A 868 76.20 -32.86 -53.51
N ALA A 869 75.20 -32.78 -52.63
CA ALA A 869 74.84 -33.83 -51.70
C ALA A 869 74.38 -35.09 -52.46
N ILE A 870 75.10 -36.19 -52.20
CA ILE A 870 74.79 -37.54 -52.66
C ILE A 870 73.66 -38.12 -51.77
N TRP A 871 72.50 -38.26 -52.41
CA TRP A 871 71.76 -39.53 -52.58
C TRP A 871 70.72 -40.00 -51.54
N ARG A 872 69.49 -40.18 -52.05
CA ARG A 872 68.46 -41.07 -51.50
C ARG A 872 68.84 -42.54 -51.76
N LYS A 873 68.92 -43.32 -50.67
CA LYS A 873 68.66 -44.76 -50.48
C LYS A 873 68.72 -45.73 -51.69
N ARG A 874 69.59 -46.74 -51.50
CA ARG A 874 69.56 -48.17 -51.96
C ARG A 874 69.87 -48.42 -53.45
N ARG A 875 70.68 -49.44 -53.80
CA ARG A 875 70.66 -50.83 -53.30
C ARG A 875 72.05 -51.40 -53.01
N LEU A 876 72.10 -52.20 -51.94
CA LEU A 876 73.22 -52.99 -51.42
C LEU A 876 73.86 -53.87 -52.51
N ILE A 877 75.17 -53.75 -52.71
CA ILE A 877 76.25 -54.65 -52.23
C ILE A 877 77.58 -53.97 -52.56
#